data_AF-A0AAV7BRQ1-F1
#
_entry.id   AF-A0AAV7BRQ1-F1
#
_cell.length_a   1.000
_cell.length_b   1.000
_cell.length_c   1.000
_cell.angle_alpha   90.00
_cell.angle_beta   90.00
_cell.angle_gamma   90.00
#
_symmetry.space_group_name_H-M   'P 1'
#
loop_
_entity.id
_entity.type
_entity.pdbx_description
1 polymer ?
#
loop_
_entity_poly.entity_id
_entity_poly.type
_entity_poly.pdbx_seq_one_letter_code
_entity_poly.pdbx_strand_id
1 'polypeptide(L)'
;MTKAWQRLEINNVETLRRSNHSRSRRGHYWGLFLQLPGMKLKKQVTVCGAAIFCVAVFSLYLMLDKVQHDPPRRQNGGNFPRSQISVLQNRIEQLEQLLEENHEIISHIKDSVLELTANADGQPILLPYHTPNGTWVIPPDPRPSFYSISPKDCQFAVVNKGQNTDLQMLDIYTQLPFDNLDGGVWKQGFDITYDPTEWETEPLQVFVVPHSHNDPGVIPRSGWAVDPFGHSSTMPYLLKRSNLTSMLIQRVHYSIKKHFAATRSLEFMWRQTWDPDSGTDIFCHMMPFYSYDVPHTCGPDPKICCQFDFRRLPGGRINCPWKTPPRAITEANVAERANILLDQYRKKSKLYRSKVVLVPLGDDFRYDKMQEWDAQFLNYQKLFDYMNSHPELHVKAQFGTLSDYFDTLYKKTGVTPGMKPPDFPVLTGDFFSYADREDHYWTGYYTSRPFYKSMDRVLESHIRGAEILYSLAINHARRAGLESKYPLSDYALLTDARRNLGLFQHHDAITGTAKEAVVIDYGVRLLHSLMNLKRILINAAHYLVVADKEKYHYDHSVPFFSTDDSRLTQETLPEKTVIKLGTSPRYLVVFNPVEQNRLCVVSVLVNTPHVRVLTEEGQPMAVQLSPVWQSLTDMNPDVFQVSFTVRLPALGLSIFQLYMSFDAHTTLKSNVRVYLHGRDLNIKKQETFSVKLLETSTDDFYVENQYMQVWFSGVTGLLKGIKRSGEEQEQKIGMEFLIYGTRTSKDKSGAYLFLPDGDAKLYTPKDPPVVRIIDGPFFSEVTCHFQHVQQTMRVYNLPGADGLSVDISSLVDIRDHVNKEIAMRLSSDIQSGDTFFTDLNGFQVQTRKFFKKLPLQANFYPMPAMAYIQDEQSRLTLHTAQALGVSSLKSGQLEVILDRRLMQDDNRGLGQGLKDNKRTCNRFRLLLEKRSPGNKIQLVSFPSLLSHITSMHLNHDVLVMPVNNEKGGGPALRSFTPLSATLPCDIHILNLRTLQAEDDGIPSLDTALILHRKGFDCGLEAKNLGFNCTTSQGKLSLGGLFTGLEVGLMQSMSLTLMYSLAPHSNSSNPTLSMDPMEISTYRLRFS
;
A
#
# COMPACT_ATOMS: atom_id res chain seq x y z
N MET A 1 -24.99 -12.43 2.47
CA MET A 1 -24.80 -10.95 2.39
C MET A 1 -25.96 -10.12 1.77
N THR A 2 -26.03 -9.90 0.45
CA THR A 2 -26.49 -8.60 -0.14
C THR A 2 -27.99 -8.27 -0.21
N LYS A 3 -28.91 -9.07 0.35
CA LYS A 3 -30.34 -8.67 0.52
C LYS A 3 -30.64 -8.02 1.88
N ALA A 4 -29.71 -8.05 2.83
CA ALA A 4 -29.90 -7.55 4.20
C ALA A 4 -29.40 -6.11 4.40
N TRP A 5 -28.31 -5.71 3.73
CA TRP A 5 -27.74 -4.36 3.83
C TRP A 5 -28.78 -3.25 3.52
N GLN A 6 -29.62 -3.47 2.50
CA GLN A 6 -30.76 -2.57 2.17
C GLN A 6 -31.80 -2.41 3.29
N ARG A 7 -31.76 -3.16 4.40
CA ARG A 7 -32.65 -3.00 5.55
C ARG A 7 -32.02 -2.36 6.78
N LEU A 8 -30.69 -2.32 6.87
CA LEU A 8 -30.00 -1.73 8.03
C LEU A 8 -29.80 -0.22 7.88
N GLU A 9 -29.61 0.29 6.66
CA GLU A 9 -29.34 1.72 6.45
C GLU A 9 -30.60 2.59 6.25
N ILE A 10 -31.71 2.03 5.75
CA ILE A 10 -32.94 2.81 5.51
C ILE A 10 -33.42 3.52 6.80
N ASN A 11 -33.29 2.87 7.96
CA ASN A 11 -33.69 3.43 9.26
C ASN A 11 -32.83 4.62 9.73
N ASN A 12 -31.64 4.85 9.16
CA ASN A 12 -30.76 5.98 9.50
C ASN A 12 -30.85 7.14 8.49
N VAL A 13 -31.48 6.94 7.32
CA VAL A 13 -31.62 7.98 6.29
C VAL A 13 -32.80 8.92 6.59
N GLU A 14 -33.83 8.47 7.30
CA GLU A 14 -35.00 9.33 7.64
C GLU A 14 -34.70 10.36 8.76
N THR A 15 -33.79 10.05 9.68
CA THR A 15 -33.49 10.89 10.86
C THR A 15 -32.79 12.21 10.51
N LEU A 16 -32.08 12.29 9.38
CA LEU A 16 -31.32 13.48 8.95
C LEU A 16 -32.16 14.53 8.22
N ARG A 17 -33.48 14.36 8.11
CA ARG A 17 -34.35 15.23 7.29
C ARG A 17 -35.29 16.17 8.06
N ARG A 18 -35.17 16.30 9.38
CA ARG A 18 -36.06 17.15 10.21
C ARG A 18 -35.37 17.94 11.34
N SER A 19 -34.68 19.03 10.99
CA SER A 19 -34.56 20.20 11.89
C SER A 19 -34.17 21.47 11.13
N ASN A 20 -35.15 22.33 10.82
CA ASN A 20 -34.90 23.72 10.45
C ASN A 20 -36.18 24.56 10.66
N HIS A 21 -36.02 25.87 10.91
CA HIS A 21 -37.05 26.82 11.41
C HIS A 21 -37.43 26.63 12.91
N SER A 22 -37.63 27.67 13.74
CA SER A 22 -37.45 29.14 13.52
C SER A 22 -37.43 29.98 14.81
N ARG A 23 -36.70 31.12 14.78
CA ARG A 23 -37.01 32.45 15.41
C ARG A 23 -37.23 32.55 16.96
N SER A 24 -37.06 33.70 17.65
CA SER A 24 -36.25 34.94 17.51
C SER A 24 -36.55 35.91 18.71
N ARG A 25 -35.81 37.03 18.84
CA ARG A 25 -36.00 38.21 19.77
C ARG A 25 -35.37 38.09 21.18
N ARG A 26 -34.92 39.16 21.88
CA ARG A 26 -34.61 40.60 21.55
C ARG A 26 -33.80 41.28 22.69
N GLY A 27 -33.18 42.45 22.41
CA GLY A 27 -32.54 43.40 23.36
C GLY A 27 -31.00 43.47 23.17
N HIS A 28 -30.27 44.59 22.98
CA HIS A 28 -30.45 46.03 23.30
C HIS A 28 -30.58 46.30 24.82
N TYR A 29 -29.85 47.21 25.49
CA TYR A 29 -29.31 48.57 25.19
C TYR A 29 -28.01 48.84 26.03
N TRP A 30 -27.10 49.84 25.87
CA TRP A 30 -26.69 50.83 24.83
C TRP A 30 -25.32 51.48 25.24
N GLY A 31 -24.78 52.45 24.46
CA GLY A 31 -23.58 53.28 24.79
C GLY A 31 -22.34 52.96 23.93
N LEU A 32 -21.73 53.80 23.08
CA LEU A 32 -21.61 55.28 22.91
C LEU A 32 -20.83 55.95 24.08
N PHE A 33 -19.78 56.79 23.88
CA PHE A 33 -19.41 57.66 22.74
C PHE A 33 -17.91 57.61 22.30
N LEU A 34 -17.60 58.43 21.28
CA LEU A 34 -16.33 58.80 20.62
C LEU A 34 -15.17 59.30 21.57
N GLN A 35 -13.93 59.64 21.16
CA GLN A 35 -13.42 60.21 19.89
C GLN A 35 -11.89 60.06 19.63
N LEU A 36 -11.47 60.37 18.39
CA LEU A 36 -10.07 60.45 17.86
C LEU A 36 -9.48 61.89 18.05
N PRO A 37 -8.30 62.32 17.52
CA PRO A 37 -7.18 61.64 16.79
C PRO A 37 -5.73 62.03 17.22
N GLY A 38 -4.71 61.49 16.53
CA GLY A 38 -3.39 62.13 16.28
C GLY A 38 -2.15 61.28 16.66
N MET A 39 -1.01 61.18 15.97
CA MET A 39 -0.49 61.43 14.60
C MET A 39 1.03 61.73 14.70
N LYS A 40 1.89 60.77 14.30
CA LYS A 40 3.23 61.01 13.66
C LYS A 40 4.37 61.61 14.56
N LEU A 41 5.69 61.45 14.32
CA LEU A 41 6.46 60.76 13.26
C LEU A 41 7.92 60.35 13.70
N LYS A 42 8.37 59.15 13.27
CA LYS A 42 9.75 58.72 12.85
C LYS A 42 11.06 59.05 13.62
N LYS A 43 11.79 57.93 13.86
CA LYS A 43 13.22 57.60 13.49
C LYS A 43 14.39 57.83 14.47
N GLN A 44 15.37 56.90 14.34
CA GLN A 44 16.68 56.77 15.00
C GLN A 44 16.58 56.56 16.53
N VAL A 45 17.16 55.52 17.14
CA VAL A 45 18.52 54.98 16.94
C VAL A 45 18.55 53.49 16.57
N THR A 46 19.31 53.17 15.52
CA THR A 46 19.87 51.83 15.28
C THR A 46 21.37 52.00 15.10
N VAL A 47 22.18 51.55 16.08
CA VAL A 47 23.64 51.31 15.98
C VAL A 47 24.19 50.72 17.29
N CYS A 48 23.79 51.23 18.45
CA CYS A 48 24.50 50.96 19.72
C CYS A 48 24.28 49.58 20.36
N GLY A 49 23.26 48.81 19.95
CA GLY A 49 22.93 47.53 20.59
C GLY A 49 23.84 46.36 20.18
N ALA A 50 24.33 46.35 18.93
CA ALA A 50 25.04 45.20 18.38
C ALA A 50 26.45 44.98 18.97
N ALA A 51 27.09 46.03 19.46
CA ALA A 51 28.46 45.96 20.00
C ALA A 51 28.55 45.16 21.32
N ILE A 52 27.50 45.16 22.15
CA ILE A 52 27.53 44.59 23.49
C ILE A 52 27.44 43.05 23.44
N PHE A 53 26.70 42.49 22.48
CA PHE A 53 26.50 41.04 22.37
C PHE A 53 27.78 40.30 21.93
N CYS A 54 28.53 40.86 20.97
CA CYS A 54 29.74 40.24 20.43
C CYS A 54 30.87 40.10 21.47
N VAL A 55 31.02 41.07 22.38
CA VAL A 55 32.05 41.05 23.43
C VAL A 55 31.82 39.94 24.45
N ALA A 56 30.55 39.64 24.78
CA ALA A 56 30.22 38.56 25.71
C ALA A 56 30.58 37.17 25.16
N VAL A 57 30.30 36.92 23.88
CA VAL A 57 30.60 35.63 23.22
C VAL A 57 32.10 35.39 23.11
N PHE A 58 32.88 36.40 22.72
CA PHE A 58 34.34 36.27 22.59
C PHE A 58 35.05 36.04 23.95
N SER A 59 34.50 36.61 25.03
CA SER A 59 35.03 36.46 26.39
C SER A 59 34.86 35.04 26.95
N LEU A 60 33.81 34.32 26.54
CA LEU A 60 33.57 32.94 26.96
C LEU A 60 34.51 31.95 26.24
N TYR A 61 34.83 32.23 24.97
CA TYR A 61 35.75 31.41 24.16
C TYR A 61 37.17 31.39 24.74
N LEU A 62 37.68 32.56 25.18
CA LEU A 62 39.02 32.72 25.76
C LEU A 62 39.19 32.12 27.17
N MET A 63 38.11 31.69 27.83
CA MET A 63 38.15 31.07 29.17
C MET A 63 38.40 29.55 29.13
N LEU A 64 38.09 28.88 28.02
CA LEU A 64 38.24 27.42 27.90
C LEU A 64 39.63 26.98 27.41
N ASP A 65 40.40 27.89 26.80
CA ASP A 65 41.69 27.63 26.13
C ASP A 65 42.92 27.66 27.08
N LYS A 66 42.72 27.61 28.40
CA LYS A 66 43.79 27.88 29.40
C LYS A 66 43.88 26.92 30.60
N VAL A 67 43.46 25.66 30.45
CA VAL A 67 43.53 24.65 31.52
C VAL A 67 44.47 23.49 31.17
N GLN A 68 45.79 23.72 31.24
CA GLN A 68 46.83 22.67 31.25
C GLN A 68 48.19 23.19 31.78
N HIS A 69 49.03 22.27 32.31
CA HIS A 69 50.36 22.41 32.94
C HIS A 69 50.40 22.77 34.45
N ASP A 70 51.29 22.24 35.32
CA ASP A 70 52.04 20.94 35.32
C ASP A 70 52.48 20.52 36.78
N PRO A 71 53.59 19.81 37.16
CA PRO A 71 53.53 18.68 38.12
C PRO A 71 54.39 18.86 39.41
N PRO A 72 54.59 17.82 40.29
CA PRO A 72 55.79 16.95 40.16
C PRO A 72 55.70 15.49 40.72
N ARG A 73 56.81 14.73 40.56
CA ARG A 73 57.06 13.29 40.80
C ARG A 73 56.92 12.72 42.24
N ARG A 74 56.57 11.42 42.36
CA ARG A 74 57.31 10.42 43.19
C ARG A 74 57.11 8.95 42.74
N GLN A 75 57.82 8.00 43.36
CA GLN A 75 58.06 6.62 42.87
C GLN A 75 57.11 5.54 43.44
N ASN A 76 56.73 4.54 42.62
CA ASN A 76 57.16 3.14 42.78
C ASN A 76 56.70 2.26 41.59
N GLY A 77 57.33 1.09 41.41
CA GLY A 77 57.13 0.22 40.24
C GLY A 77 56.18 -0.97 40.45
N GLY A 78 55.70 -1.54 39.35
CA GLY A 78 54.87 -2.76 39.29
C GLY A 78 54.73 -3.28 37.85
N ASN A 79 54.50 -4.58 37.68
CA ASN A 79 54.46 -5.24 36.36
C ASN A 79 53.24 -4.79 35.52
N PHE A 80 53.47 -4.46 34.25
CA PHE A 80 52.41 -4.34 33.24
C PHE A 80 52.08 -5.71 32.62
N PRO A 81 50.80 -6.15 32.63
CA PRO A 81 50.41 -7.41 32.01
C PRO A 81 50.25 -7.28 30.48
N ARG A 82 50.72 -8.28 29.73
CA ARG A 82 50.65 -8.33 28.25
C ARG A 82 49.25 -8.12 27.66
N SER A 83 48.18 -8.45 28.41
CA SER A 83 46.79 -8.28 27.97
C SER A 83 46.35 -6.84 27.78
N GLN A 84 47.03 -5.84 28.36
CA GLN A 84 46.75 -4.43 28.07
C GLN A 84 47.43 -3.96 26.77
N ILE A 85 48.55 -4.57 26.38
CA ILE A 85 49.27 -4.22 25.15
C ILE A 85 48.44 -4.60 23.91
N SER A 86 47.82 -5.78 23.91
CA SER A 86 46.92 -6.20 22.81
C SER A 86 45.67 -5.29 22.70
N VAL A 87 45.14 -4.79 23.81
CA VAL A 87 44.01 -3.84 23.78
C VAL A 87 44.45 -2.46 23.25
N LEU A 88 45.70 -2.06 23.50
CA LEU A 88 46.29 -0.86 22.89
C LEU A 88 46.58 -1.06 21.39
N GLN A 89 47.13 -2.20 20.97
CA GLN A 89 47.36 -2.50 19.55
C GLN A 89 46.05 -2.52 18.75
N ASN A 90 45.02 -3.25 19.18
CA ASN A 90 43.72 -3.25 18.50
C ASN A 90 43.08 -1.84 18.42
N ARG A 91 43.36 -0.97 19.40
CA ARG A 91 42.91 0.44 19.38
C ARG A 91 43.73 1.32 18.45
N ILE A 92 45.03 1.05 18.29
CA ILE A 92 45.90 1.73 17.34
C ILE A 92 45.50 1.32 15.92
N GLU A 93 45.34 0.03 15.64
CA GLU A 93 44.86 -0.48 14.34
C GLU A 93 43.46 0.10 13.99
N GLN A 94 42.53 0.17 14.95
CA GLN A 94 41.24 0.85 14.73
C GLN A 94 41.39 2.36 14.47
N LEU A 95 42.33 3.03 15.14
CA LEU A 95 42.57 4.46 14.94
C LEU A 95 43.25 4.74 13.60
N GLU A 96 44.18 3.89 13.16
CA GLU A 96 44.84 3.97 11.85
C GLU A 96 43.82 3.71 10.72
N GLN A 97 43.00 2.67 10.83
CA GLN A 97 41.92 2.40 9.87
C GLN A 97 40.92 3.57 9.80
N LEU A 98 40.52 4.14 10.95
CA LEU A 98 39.67 5.33 10.98
C LEU A 98 40.38 6.58 10.43
N LEU A 99 41.70 6.71 10.58
CA LEU A 99 42.47 7.83 10.02
C LEU A 99 42.55 7.74 8.48
N GLU A 100 42.62 6.52 7.96
CA GLU A 100 42.71 6.22 6.53
C GLU A 100 41.34 6.37 5.84
N GLU A 101 40.26 5.87 6.46
CA GLU A 101 38.87 6.19 6.06
C GLU A 101 38.62 7.71 6.07
N ASN A 102 39.08 8.42 7.11
CA ASN A 102 39.00 9.88 7.15
C ASN A 102 39.88 10.56 6.08
N HIS A 103 40.99 9.95 5.65
CA HIS A 103 41.82 10.49 4.58
C HIS A 103 41.13 10.38 3.21
N GLU A 104 40.50 9.25 2.89
CA GLU A 104 39.66 9.13 1.69
C GLU A 104 38.49 10.12 1.72
N ILE A 105 37.79 10.23 2.85
CA ILE A 105 36.68 11.18 3.04
C ILE A 105 37.18 12.62 2.87
N ILE A 106 38.34 12.98 3.43
CA ILE A 106 38.92 14.32 3.28
C ILE A 106 39.40 14.58 1.85
N SER A 107 39.94 13.59 1.13
CA SER A 107 40.26 13.76 -0.29
C SER A 107 39.00 13.99 -1.14
N HIS A 108 37.94 13.20 -0.93
CA HIS A 108 36.68 13.39 -1.63
C HIS A 108 35.98 14.71 -1.28
N ILE A 109 36.06 15.17 -0.03
CA ILE A 109 35.61 16.52 0.37
C ILE A 109 36.45 17.60 -0.31
N LYS A 110 37.78 17.44 -0.36
CA LYS A 110 38.68 18.40 -1.02
C LYS A 110 38.37 18.53 -2.51
N ASP A 111 38.19 17.41 -3.21
CA ASP A 111 37.84 17.40 -4.63
C ASP A 111 36.44 17.98 -4.85
N SER A 112 35.46 17.65 -4.00
CA SER A 112 34.13 18.27 -4.01
C SER A 112 34.19 19.78 -3.75
N VAL A 113 35.08 20.26 -2.88
CA VAL A 113 35.27 21.70 -2.60
C VAL A 113 35.98 22.41 -3.77
N LEU A 114 36.86 21.74 -4.49
CA LEU A 114 37.45 22.25 -5.72
C LEU A 114 36.39 22.39 -6.84
N GLU A 115 35.49 21.42 -7.00
CA GLU A 115 34.34 21.57 -7.90
C GLU A 115 33.35 22.64 -7.43
N LEU A 116 33.03 22.74 -6.14
CA LEU A 116 32.14 23.76 -5.61
C LEU A 116 32.70 25.19 -5.76
N THR A 117 34.01 25.38 -5.58
CA THR A 117 34.66 26.68 -5.79
C THR A 117 34.78 27.07 -7.25
N ALA A 118 34.87 26.10 -8.18
CA ALA A 118 34.77 26.35 -9.62
C ALA A 118 33.37 26.83 -10.08
N ASN A 119 32.34 26.67 -9.23
CA ASN A 119 30.95 27.05 -9.52
C ASN A 119 30.48 28.30 -8.72
N ALA A 120 31.42 29.08 -8.16
CA ALA A 120 31.09 30.23 -7.30
C ALA A 120 30.61 31.48 -8.06
N ASP A 121 30.97 31.65 -9.33
CA ASP A 121 30.43 32.68 -10.21
C ASP A 121 29.18 32.16 -10.95
N GLY A 122 28.15 33.01 -11.04
CA GLY A 122 26.81 32.61 -11.48
C GLY A 122 26.75 32.08 -12.91
N GLN A 123 26.61 30.76 -13.07
CA GLN A 123 26.45 30.13 -14.38
C GLN A 123 25.16 30.60 -15.10
N PRO A 124 25.18 30.73 -16.44
CA PRO A 124 23.96 30.93 -17.22
C PRO A 124 23.07 29.70 -17.13
N ILE A 125 21.76 29.89 -17.36
CA ILE A 125 20.79 28.79 -17.38
C ILE A 125 21.13 27.87 -18.56
N LEU A 126 21.70 26.71 -18.23
CA LEU A 126 21.96 25.62 -19.15
C LEU A 126 20.62 24.98 -19.55
N LEU A 127 20.03 25.48 -20.63
CA LEU A 127 18.78 25.00 -21.21
C LEU A 127 18.94 23.60 -21.83
N PRO A 128 17.90 22.74 -21.80
CA PRO A 128 17.85 21.55 -22.64
C PRO A 128 18.04 21.90 -24.12
N TYR A 129 18.91 21.16 -24.81
CA TYR A 129 19.29 21.43 -26.18
C TYR A 129 19.10 20.21 -27.09
N HIS A 130 18.93 20.47 -28.38
CA HIS A 130 18.81 19.45 -29.42
C HIS A 130 20.20 19.04 -29.93
N THR A 131 20.48 17.74 -29.99
CA THR A 131 21.66 17.23 -30.70
C THR A 131 21.45 17.27 -32.22
N PRO A 132 22.53 17.26 -33.04
CA PRO A 132 22.44 17.10 -34.49
C PRO A 132 21.69 15.83 -34.93
N ASN A 133 21.67 14.80 -34.09
CA ASN A 133 20.97 13.52 -34.34
C ASN A 133 19.47 13.58 -33.98
N GLY A 134 18.96 14.72 -33.52
CA GLY A 134 17.54 14.92 -33.22
C GLY A 134 17.10 14.50 -31.82
N THR A 135 18.02 14.35 -30.87
CA THR A 135 17.72 13.96 -29.48
C THR A 135 17.78 15.16 -28.51
N TRP A 136 16.97 15.14 -27.45
CA TRP A 136 17.01 16.16 -26.39
C TRP A 136 17.99 15.78 -25.29
N VAL A 137 19.03 16.59 -25.09
CA VAL A 137 19.93 16.50 -23.94
C VAL A 137 19.56 17.55 -22.92
N ILE A 138 19.20 17.12 -21.71
CA ILE A 138 19.23 18.01 -20.54
C ILE A 138 20.68 18.05 -20.03
N PRO A 139 21.24 19.25 -19.80
CA PRO A 139 22.52 19.40 -19.09
C PRO A 139 22.50 18.68 -17.73
N PRO A 140 23.59 18.01 -17.33
CA PRO A 140 23.61 17.24 -16.06
C PRO A 140 23.40 18.16 -14.86
N ASP A 141 22.61 17.72 -13.86
CA ASP A 141 22.54 18.40 -12.55
C ASP A 141 23.95 18.29 -11.92
N PRO A 142 24.67 19.39 -11.65
CA PRO A 142 26.06 19.36 -11.20
C PRO A 142 26.24 18.83 -9.77
N ARG A 143 25.19 18.30 -9.14
CA ARG A 143 25.23 17.67 -7.82
C ARG A 143 25.45 16.16 -7.96
N PRO A 144 26.57 15.60 -7.46
CA PRO A 144 26.86 14.17 -7.56
C PRO A 144 25.80 13.31 -6.86
N SER A 145 25.46 12.17 -7.47
CA SER A 145 24.53 11.19 -6.90
C SER A 145 25.28 10.13 -6.11
N PHE A 146 25.10 10.09 -4.79
CA PHE A 146 25.78 9.15 -3.89
C PHE A 146 24.96 7.87 -3.68
N TYR A 147 25.56 6.71 -3.94
CA TYR A 147 25.00 5.40 -3.59
C TYR A 147 25.94 4.70 -2.61
N SER A 148 25.50 4.52 -1.35
CA SER A 148 26.32 3.90 -0.31
C SER A 148 25.48 3.00 0.59
N ILE A 149 25.61 1.69 0.39
CA ILE A 149 24.93 0.67 1.17
C ILE A 149 25.94 0.02 2.11
N SER A 150 25.55 -0.14 3.37
CA SER A 150 26.42 -0.86 4.31
C SER A 150 26.48 -2.36 3.94
N PRO A 151 27.67 -2.97 3.81
CA PRO A 151 27.80 -4.38 3.43
C PRO A 151 27.03 -5.38 4.32
N LYS A 152 26.73 -5.00 5.57
CA LYS A 152 25.87 -5.78 6.48
C LYS A 152 24.40 -5.84 6.03
N ASP A 153 23.88 -4.76 5.45
CA ASP A 153 22.47 -4.71 5.03
C ASP A 153 22.22 -5.63 3.83
N CYS A 154 23.21 -5.76 2.94
CA CYS A 154 23.19 -6.74 1.86
C CYS A 154 23.19 -8.22 2.33
N GLN A 155 23.59 -8.52 3.57
CA GLN A 155 23.59 -9.90 4.06
C GLN A 155 22.17 -10.45 4.22
N PHE A 156 21.16 -9.59 4.45
CA PHE A 156 19.78 -10.02 4.70
C PHE A 156 19.17 -10.83 3.54
N ALA A 157 19.43 -10.43 2.29
CA ALA A 157 18.95 -11.12 1.09
C ALA A 157 19.95 -12.16 0.52
N VAL A 158 21.22 -12.11 0.94
CA VAL A 158 22.28 -13.02 0.44
C VAL A 158 22.44 -14.25 1.34
N VAL A 159 22.25 -14.12 2.66
CA VAL A 159 22.24 -15.29 3.55
C VAL A 159 21.04 -16.16 3.19
N ASN A 160 21.32 -17.34 2.62
CA ASN A 160 20.33 -18.38 2.43
C ASN A 160 19.85 -18.89 3.80
N LYS A 161 18.87 -18.19 4.36
CA LYS A 161 18.10 -18.58 5.55
C LYS A 161 17.21 -19.78 5.22
N GLY A 162 17.80 -20.89 4.77
CA GLY A 162 17.10 -22.11 4.42
C GLY A 162 16.33 -22.63 5.62
N GLN A 163 15.04 -22.33 5.67
CA GLN A 163 14.21 -22.63 6.81
C GLN A 163 13.96 -24.14 6.88
N ASN A 164 14.46 -24.79 7.94
CA ASN A 164 13.90 -26.05 8.40
C ASN A 164 12.54 -25.77 9.07
N THR A 165 11.55 -25.29 8.31
CA THR A 165 10.15 -25.36 8.71
C THR A 165 9.61 -26.75 8.45
N ASP A 166 8.72 -27.21 9.34
CA ASP A 166 8.07 -28.51 9.20
C ASP A 166 7.16 -28.57 7.95
N LEU A 167 6.67 -27.41 7.48
CA LEU A 167 5.79 -27.25 6.33
C LEU A 167 6.18 -26.01 5.50
N GLN A 168 6.25 -26.17 4.17
CA GLN A 168 6.50 -25.08 3.22
C GLN A 168 5.45 -25.16 2.10
N MET A 169 4.67 -24.10 1.90
CA MET A 169 3.47 -24.18 1.06
C MET A 169 3.75 -24.42 -0.43
N LEU A 170 4.82 -23.89 -1.00
CA LEU A 170 5.19 -24.13 -2.41
C LEU A 170 5.66 -25.57 -2.65
N ASP A 171 6.33 -26.19 -1.68
CA ASP A 171 6.70 -27.61 -1.72
C ASP A 171 5.46 -28.51 -1.58
N ILE A 172 4.53 -28.17 -0.68
CA ILE A 172 3.23 -28.84 -0.56
C ILE A 172 2.43 -28.73 -1.87
N TYR A 173 2.36 -27.55 -2.49
CA TYR A 173 1.78 -27.37 -3.82
C TYR A 173 2.50 -28.19 -4.90
N THR A 174 3.82 -28.36 -4.80
CA THR A 174 4.60 -29.18 -5.73
C THR A 174 4.30 -30.67 -5.57
N GLN A 175 4.15 -31.17 -4.33
CA GLN A 175 3.91 -32.58 -4.02
C GLN A 175 2.45 -33.02 -4.20
N LEU A 176 1.46 -32.19 -3.84
CA LEU A 176 0.05 -32.59 -3.86
C LEU A 176 -0.48 -32.91 -5.26
N PRO A 177 -1.29 -33.97 -5.46
CA PRO A 177 -1.88 -34.28 -6.76
C PRO A 177 -3.08 -33.40 -7.13
N PHE A 178 -3.70 -32.73 -6.14
CA PHE A 178 -4.95 -31.97 -6.29
C PHE A 178 -6.11 -32.80 -6.87
N ASP A 179 -6.24 -34.04 -6.40
CA ASP A 179 -7.35 -34.93 -6.71
C ASP A 179 -8.67 -34.47 -6.07
N ASN A 180 -9.76 -34.56 -6.82
CA ASN A 180 -11.13 -34.26 -6.35
C ASN A 180 -11.95 -35.55 -6.23
N LEU A 181 -11.45 -36.51 -5.45
CA LEU A 181 -12.13 -37.76 -5.13
C LEU A 181 -13.23 -37.54 -4.08
N ASP A 182 -14.37 -38.23 -4.21
CA ASP A 182 -15.48 -38.16 -3.25
C ASP A 182 -15.10 -38.86 -1.94
N GLY A 183 -14.92 -38.07 -0.88
CA GLY A 183 -14.56 -38.52 0.48
C GLY A 183 -15.71 -39.13 1.30
N GLY A 184 -16.88 -39.37 0.72
CA GLY A 184 -18.04 -39.94 1.43
C GLY A 184 -18.97 -38.85 1.99
N VAL A 185 -19.26 -38.89 3.29
CA VAL A 185 -20.08 -37.84 3.95
C VAL A 185 -19.35 -36.51 4.00
N TRP A 186 -18.06 -36.53 4.35
CA TRP A 186 -17.16 -35.41 4.15
C TRP A 186 -16.61 -35.45 2.71
N LYS A 187 -17.40 -34.89 1.79
CA LYS A 187 -17.21 -34.95 0.33
C LYS A 187 -15.80 -34.68 -0.20
N GLN A 188 -14.98 -33.94 0.53
CA GLN A 188 -13.65 -33.47 0.10
C GLN A 188 -12.48 -34.08 0.90
N GLY A 189 -12.76 -35.03 1.79
CA GLY A 189 -11.77 -35.63 2.69
C GLY A 189 -11.71 -37.14 2.57
N PHE A 190 -12.05 -37.81 3.68
CA PHE A 190 -12.05 -39.26 3.87
C PHE A 190 -13.00 -39.61 5.03
N ASP A 191 -13.39 -40.87 5.17
CA ASP A 191 -14.17 -41.31 6.33
C ASP A 191 -13.30 -41.36 7.60
N ILE A 192 -13.83 -40.88 8.72
CA ILE A 192 -13.07 -40.66 9.95
C ILE A 192 -13.47 -41.67 11.02
N THR A 193 -12.53 -42.55 11.36
CA THR A 193 -12.65 -43.53 12.45
C THR A 193 -11.85 -43.10 13.69
N TYR A 194 -12.26 -43.57 14.87
CA TYR A 194 -11.57 -43.35 16.15
C TYR A 194 -11.68 -44.60 17.03
N ASP A 195 -10.81 -44.72 18.04
CA ASP A 195 -10.93 -45.73 19.09
C ASP A 195 -11.88 -45.20 20.18
N PRO A 196 -12.97 -45.91 20.55
CA PRO A 196 -13.86 -45.47 21.61
C PRO A 196 -13.18 -45.22 22.97
N THR A 197 -12.08 -45.91 23.26
CA THR A 197 -11.35 -45.86 24.53
C THR A 197 -10.39 -44.67 24.66
N GLU A 198 -10.15 -43.93 23.57
CA GLU A 198 -9.13 -42.88 23.47
C GLU A 198 -9.24 -41.76 24.51
N TRP A 199 -10.42 -41.53 25.08
CA TRP A 199 -10.70 -40.47 26.05
C TRP A 199 -10.79 -40.93 27.51
N GLU A 200 -10.66 -42.24 27.78
CA GLU A 200 -10.74 -42.79 29.15
C GLU A 200 -9.71 -42.16 30.10
N THR A 201 -8.49 -41.92 29.61
CA THR A 201 -7.37 -41.33 30.37
C THR A 201 -7.37 -39.80 30.41
N GLU A 202 -7.99 -39.14 29.42
CA GLU A 202 -8.08 -37.69 29.34
C GLU A 202 -9.32 -37.30 28.50
N PRO A 203 -10.37 -36.76 29.15
CA PRO A 203 -11.62 -36.39 28.48
C PRO A 203 -11.48 -35.36 27.36
N LEU A 204 -12.31 -35.52 26.32
CA LEU A 204 -12.45 -34.58 25.23
C LEU A 204 -13.00 -33.24 25.75
N GLN A 205 -12.29 -32.12 25.52
CA GLN A 205 -12.79 -30.80 25.89
C GLN A 205 -13.36 -30.09 24.65
N VAL A 206 -14.63 -29.72 24.68
CA VAL A 206 -15.34 -29.12 23.55
C VAL A 206 -15.80 -27.71 23.90
N PHE A 207 -15.30 -26.73 23.15
CA PHE A 207 -15.72 -25.34 23.22
C PHE A 207 -16.66 -25.04 22.05
N VAL A 208 -17.96 -24.96 22.34
CA VAL A 208 -18.94 -24.44 21.38
C VAL A 208 -18.91 -22.92 21.46
N VAL A 209 -18.61 -22.26 20.35
CA VAL A 209 -18.39 -20.80 20.30
C VAL A 209 -19.48 -20.15 19.44
N PRO A 210 -20.56 -19.61 20.05
CA PRO A 210 -21.53 -18.78 19.36
C PRO A 210 -20.84 -17.59 18.67
N HIS A 211 -21.18 -17.33 17.40
CA HIS A 211 -20.68 -16.13 16.72
C HIS A 211 -21.74 -15.44 15.85
N SER A 212 -21.70 -14.11 15.88
CA SER A 212 -22.28 -13.21 14.88
C SER A 212 -21.27 -12.09 14.62
N HIS A 213 -21.29 -11.49 13.43
CA HIS A 213 -20.19 -10.67 12.93
C HIS A 213 -20.45 -9.17 13.17
N ASN A 214 -20.13 -8.69 14.37
CA ASN A 214 -20.21 -7.27 14.77
C ASN A 214 -19.10 -6.92 15.79
N ASP A 215 -18.59 -5.68 15.75
CA ASP A 215 -17.48 -5.22 16.58
C ASP A 215 -17.87 -4.94 18.05
N PRO A 216 -17.13 -5.46 19.05
CA PRO A 216 -17.25 -5.08 20.46
C PRO A 216 -16.05 -4.26 20.96
N GLY A 217 -16.27 -3.39 21.95
CA GLY A 217 -15.23 -2.60 22.63
C GLY A 217 -14.36 -3.41 23.59
N VAL A 218 -13.65 -4.42 23.09
CA VAL A 218 -12.78 -5.34 23.85
C VAL A 218 -11.41 -5.41 23.17
N ILE A 219 -10.32 -5.48 23.95
CA ILE A 219 -8.97 -5.63 23.39
C ILE A 219 -8.73 -7.11 22.96
N PRO A 220 -8.62 -7.44 21.66
CA PRO A 220 -8.57 -8.83 21.22
C PRO A 220 -7.19 -9.47 21.41
N ARG A 221 -7.16 -10.73 21.86
CA ARG A 221 -5.92 -11.54 21.97
C ARG A 221 -5.68 -12.51 20.80
N SER A 222 -6.68 -12.72 19.96
CA SER A 222 -6.70 -13.68 18.85
C SER A 222 -7.45 -13.14 17.63
N GLY A 223 -6.96 -13.42 16.43
CA GLY A 223 -7.62 -13.05 15.17
C GLY A 223 -8.64 -14.09 14.68
N TRP A 224 -9.70 -13.66 14.00
CA TRP A 224 -10.75 -14.53 13.43
C TRP A 224 -11.06 -14.14 11.99
N ALA A 225 -10.60 -14.94 11.03
CA ALA A 225 -10.70 -14.67 9.59
C ALA A 225 -11.40 -15.82 8.84
N VAL A 226 -12.73 -15.93 9.02
CA VAL A 226 -13.50 -17.05 8.43
C VAL A 226 -13.88 -16.87 6.95
N ASP A 227 -14.04 -15.63 6.47
CA ASP A 227 -14.60 -15.35 5.15
C ASP A 227 -13.66 -14.75 4.06
N PRO A 228 -12.46 -14.19 4.34
CA PRO A 228 -11.52 -13.81 3.27
C PRO A 228 -11.18 -14.97 2.32
N PHE A 229 -11.23 -14.74 1.01
CA PHE A 229 -11.23 -15.77 -0.04
C PHE A 229 -9.82 -16.35 -0.35
N GLY A 230 -9.16 -16.89 0.67
CA GLY A 230 -7.73 -17.21 0.68
C GLY A 230 -6.99 -16.28 1.65
N HIS A 231 -5.85 -16.73 2.17
CA HIS A 231 -5.19 -16.08 3.32
C HIS A 231 -3.72 -15.75 3.02
N SER A 232 -3.35 -14.49 3.23
CA SER A 232 -2.00 -13.95 3.06
C SER A 232 -1.14 -14.15 4.30
N SER A 233 0.14 -14.50 4.12
CA SER A 233 1.14 -14.53 5.20
C SER A 233 1.44 -13.17 5.81
N THR A 234 1.00 -12.06 5.22
CA THR A 234 1.14 -10.73 5.85
C THR A 234 0.21 -10.57 7.07
N MET A 235 -0.91 -11.30 7.13
CA MET A 235 -1.84 -11.25 8.28
C MET A 235 -1.25 -11.75 9.62
N PRO A 236 -0.64 -12.95 9.73
CA PRO A 236 -0.04 -13.40 10.98
C PRO A 236 1.00 -12.42 11.53
N TYR A 237 1.81 -11.82 10.65
CA TYR A 237 2.81 -10.81 11.04
C TYR A 237 2.16 -9.55 11.64
N LEU A 238 1.16 -8.96 10.96
CA LEU A 238 0.46 -7.78 11.45
C LEU A 238 -0.25 -8.06 12.79
N LEU A 239 -0.85 -9.24 12.96
CA LEU A 239 -1.48 -9.65 14.21
C LEU A 239 -0.44 -9.83 15.34
N LYS A 240 0.67 -10.52 15.08
CA LYS A 240 1.78 -10.71 16.04
C LYS A 240 2.37 -9.39 16.52
N ARG A 241 2.67 -8.46 15.60
CA ARG A 241 3.17 -7.10 15.92
C ARG A 241 2.09 -6.16 16.50
N SER A 242 0.82 -6.55 16.41
CA SER A 242 -0.30 -5.96 17.17
C SER A 242 -0.48 -6.58 18.57
N ASN A 243 0.44 -7.44 19.00
CA ASN A 243 0.45 -8.17 20.28
C ASN A 243 -0.64 -9.25 20.43
N LEU A 244 -1.15 -9.77 19.31
CA LEU A 244 -2.03 -10.95 19.32
C LEU A 244 -1.19 -12.24 19.32
N THR A 245 -1.71 -13.27 20.00
CA THR A 245 -0.98 -14.52 20.27
C THR A 245 -1.35 -15.66 19.33
N SER A 246 -2.58 -15.64 18.82
CA SER A 246 -3.20 -16.74 18.07
C SER A 246 -4.11 -16.21 16.96
N MET A 247 -4.46 -17.03 15.97
CA MET A 247 -5.44 -16.68 14.94
C MET A 247 -6.16 -17.90 14.38
N LEU A 248 -7.32 -17.67 13.76
CA LEU A 248 -8.10 -18.69 13.06
C LEU A 248 -8.37 -18.29 11.60
N ILE A 249 -8.26 -19.28 10.69
CA ILE A 249 -8.57 -19.16 9.26
C ILE A 249 -9.49 -20.30 8.79
N GLN A 250 -10.24 -20.06 7.70
CA GLN A 250 -11.17 -21.06 7.13
C GLN A 250 -11.02 -21.29 5.64
N ARG A 251 -11.17 -20.26 4.78
CA ARG A 251 -11.18 -20.44 3.31
C ARG A 251 -9.79 -20.73 2.74
N VAL A 252 -9.39 -21.98 2.84
CA VAL A 252 -8.18 -22.58 2.26
C VAL A 252 -8.60 -23.69 1.30
N HIS A 253 -7.83 -23.91 0.23
CA HIS A 253 -8.13 -24.90 -0.82
C HIS A 253 -8.44 -26.29 -0.25
N TYR A 254 -9.51 -26.94 -0.73
CA TYR A 254 -10.01 -28.20 -0.16
C TYR A 254 -8.97 -29.32 -0.11
N SER A 255 -8.17 -29.52 -1.16
CA SER A 255 -7.05 -30.50 -1.16
C SER A 255 -5.99 -30.23 -0.08
N ILE A 256 -5.75 -28.96 0.29
CA ILE A 256 -4.80 -28.60 1.38
C ILE A 256 -5.42 -28.96 2.73
N LYS A 257 -6.71 -28.64 2.94
CA LYS A 257 -7.47 -29.08 4.13
C LYS A 257 -7.46 -30.60 4.29
N LYS A 258 -7.72 -31.36 3.21
CA LYS A 258 -7.64 -32.83 3.15
C LYS A 258 -6.28 -33.34 3.61
N HIS A 259 -5.20 -32.77 3.06
CA HIS A 259 -3.83 -33.12 3.41
C HIS A 259 -3.51 -32.81 4.88
N PHE A 260 -3.75 -31.58 5.34
CA PHE A 260 -3.45 -31.18 6.71
C PHE A 260 -4.32 -31.89 7.75
N ALA A 261 -5.56 -32.26 7.42
CA ALA A 261 -6.38 -33.10 8.27
C ALA A 261 -5.81 -34.53 8.41
N ALA A 262 -5.27 -35.11 7.32
CA ALA A 262 -4.63 -36.42 7.34
C ALA A 262 -3.31 -36.43 8.12
N THR A 263 -2.51 -35.36 8.05
CA THR A 263 -1.23 -35.21 8.78
C THR A 263 -1.37 -34.57 10.17
N ARG A 264 -2.60 -34.24 10.60
CA ARG A 264 -2.89 -33.41 11.79
C ARG A 264 -2.09 -32.10 11.83
N SER A 265 -1.95 -31.46 10.68
CA SER A 265 -1.25 -30.18 10.47
C SER A 265 -2.21 -28.99 10.32
N LEU A 266 -3.48 -29.12 10.73
CA LEU A 266 -4.45 -28.02 10.73
C LEU A 266 -4.14 -26.95 11.79
N GLU A 267 -3.22 -27.22 12.70
CA GLU A 267 -2.72 -26.27 13.70
C GLU A 267 -1.21 -26.15 13.58
N PHE A 268 -0.70 -24.92 13.49
CA PHE A 268 0.71 -24.64 13.16
C PHE A 268 1.15 -23.26 13.66
N MET A 269 2.45 -23.07 13.87
CA MET A 269 3.04 -21.74 13.98
C MET A 269 3.22 -21.15 12.58
N TRP A 270 2.48 -20.11 12.23
CA TRP A 270 2.62 -19.45 10.93
C TRP A 270 3.72 -18.39 11.02
N ARG A 271 4.82 -18.61 10.29
CA ARG A 271 6.02 -17.77 10.27
C ARG A 271 6.17 -17.03 8.94
N GLN A 272 6.88 -15.90 8.94
CA GLN A 272 7.30 -15.25 7.69
C GLN A 272 8.46 -16.02 7.03
N THR A 273 8.46 -16.11 5.70
CA THR A 273 9.48 -16.88 4.96
C THR A 273 10.91 -16.30 5.10
N TRP A 274 11.04 -15.05 5.55
CA TRP A 274 12.31 -14.36 5.78
C TRP A 274 12.83 -14.40 7.24
N ASP A 275 12.03 -14.94 8.17
CA ASP A 275 12.31 -14.98 9.61
C ASP A 275 12.99 -16.31 10.00
N PRO A 276 14.27 -16.32 10.45
CA PRO A 276 14.89 -17.53 10.97
C PRO A 276 14.62 -17.73 12.48
N ASP A 277 14.36 -16.65 13.22
CA ASP A 277 14.47 -16.56 14.68
C ASP A 277 13.14 -16.78 15.42
N SER A 278 12.05 -17.09 14.69
CA SER A 278 10.68 -17.29 15.19
C SER A 278 10.00 -16.05 15.77
N GLY A 279 10.60 -14.87 15.59
CA GLY A 279 10.08 -13.60 16.11
C GLY A 279 8.71 -13.22 15.54
N THR A 280 8.30 -13.79 14.41
CA THR A 280 7.02 -13.55 13.74
C THR A 280 5.94 -14.61 14.01
N ASP A 281 6.29 -15.73 14.67
CA ASP A 281 5.40 -16.89 14.83
C ASP A 281 4.10 -16.56 15.57
N ILE A 282 2.95 -16.81 14.94
CA ILE A 282 1.63 -16.80 15.58
C ILE A 282 1.01 -18.20 15.49
N PHE A 283 0.32 -18.66 16.54
CA PHE A 283 -0.34 -19.96 16.50
C PHE A 283 -1.63 -19.87 15.69
N CYS A 284 -1.69 -20.59 14.57
CA CYS A 284 -2.79 -20.56 13.61
C CYS A 284 -3.61 -21.85 13.67
N HIS A 285 -4.93 -21.71 13.76
CA HIS A 285 -5.89 -22.80 13.64
C HIS A 285 -6.62 -22.71 12.30
N MET A 286 -6.45 -23.71 11.44
CA MET A 286 -7.23 -23.90 10.22
C MET A 286 -8.45 -24.79 10.54
N MET A 287 -9.65 -24.31 10.23
CA MET A 287 -10.86 -25.14 10.28
C MET A 287 -10.83 -26.24 9.19
N PRO A 288 -11.37 -27.46 9.40
CA PRO A 288 -11.10 -28.59 8.51
C PRO A 288 -11.98 -28.62 7.25
N PHE A 289 -13.18 -28.05 7.35
CA PHE A 289 -14.29 -28.39 6.45
C PHE A 289 -14.62 -27.24 5.48
N TYR A 290 -15.63 -27.45 4.63
CA TYR A 290 -15.99 -26.60 3.48
C TYR A 290 -16.39 -25.16 3.84
N SER A 291 -17.08 -24.96 4.96
CA SER A 291 -17.72 -23.68 5.33
C SER A 291 -17.67 -23.42 6.84
N TYR A 292 -18.03 -22.21 7.27
CA TYR A 292 -18.15 -21.80 8.68
C TYR A 292 -19.59 -21.91 9.24
N ASP A 293 -20.56 -22.35 8.44
CA ASP A 293 -21.94 -22.57 8.90
C ASP A 293 -22.06 -23.84 9.75
N VAL A 294 -22.99 -23.87 10.72
CA VAL A 294 -23.19 -24.99 11.67
C VAL A 294 -23.13 -26.40 11.05
N PRO A 295 -23.74 -26.69 9.87
CA PRO A 295 -23.55 -27.95 9.16
C PRO A 295 -22.09 -28.38 8.90
N HIS A 296 -21.16 -27.45 8.74
CA HIS A 296 -19.76 -27.72 8.43
C HIS A 296 -18.81 -27.40 9.60
N THR A 297 -19.32 -27.19 10.82
CA THR A 297 -18.47 -26.88 11.99
C THR A 297 -18.50 -27.93 13.09
N CYS A 298 -19.57 -28.71 13.23
CA CYS A 298 -19.68 -29.71 14.30
C CYS A 298 -18.81 -30.95 14.06
N GLY A 299 -18.62 -31.35 12.79
CA GLY A 299 -17.95 -32.59 12.40
C GLY A 299 -18.06 -32.86 10.90
N PRO A 300 -17.65 -34.06 10.44
CA PRO A 300 -17.53 -34.39 9.02
C PRO A 300 -18.85 -34.58 8.26
N ASP A 301 -19.97 -34.93 8.91
CA ASP A 301 -21.24 -35.17 8.24
C ASP A 301 -22.21 -33.97 8.41
N PRO A 302 -22.39 -33.12 7.37
CA PRO A 302 -23.30 -31.99 7.45
C PRO A 302 -24.79 -32.40 7.51
N LYS A 303 -25.15 -33.64 7.12
CA LYS A 303 -26.49 -34.19 7.36
C LYS A 303 -26.74 -34.41 8.85
N ILE A 304 -25.70 -34.73 9.64
CA ILE A 304 -25.81 -34.83 11.10
C ILE A 304 -25.74 -33.43 11.72
N CYS A 305 -24.70 -32.64 11.42
CA CYS A 305 -24.49 -31.33 12.04
C CYS A 305 -25.63 -30.33 11.80
N CYS A 306 -26.29 -30.36 10.63
CA CYS A 306 -27.45 -29.51 10.38
C CYS A 306 -28.63 -29.79 11.35
N GLN A 307 -28.72 -30.99 11.91
CA GLN A 307 -29.73 -31.34 12.93
C GLN A 307 -29.44 -30.75 14.31
N PHE A 308 -28.35 -29.99 14.47
CA PHE A 308 -28.00 -29.23 15.67
C PHE A 308 -27.88 -27.73 15.38
N ASP A 309 -28.36 -27.27 14.21
CA ASP A 309 -28.70 -25.87 13.98
C ASP A 309 -30.18 -25.64 14.31
N PHE A 310 -30.47 -25.27 15.55
CA PHE A 310 -31.86 -25.14 16.02
C PHE A 310 -32.62 -23.95 15.39
N ARG A 311 -31.97 -23.09 14.59
CA ARG A 311 -32.68 -22.12 13.73
C ARG A 311 -33.43 -22.80 12.58
N ARG A 312 -33.06 -24.03 12.22
CA ARG A 312 -33.65 -24.84 11.14
C ARG A 312 -34.76 -25.78 11.62
N LEU A 313 -35.29 -25.54 12.83
CA LEU A 313 -36.44 -26.27 13.37
C LEU A 313 -37.67 -26.18 12.45
N PRO A 314 -38.47 -27.26 12.31
CA PRO A 314 -39.66 -27.27 11.47
C PRO A 314 -40.63 -26.11 11.74
N GLY A 315 -41.22 -25.56 10.68
CA GLY A 315 -42.00 -24.32 10.72
C GLY A 315 -41.18 -23.04 10.47
N GLY A 316 -39.85 -23.13 10.49
CA GLY A 316 -38.95 -22.05 10.07
C GLY A 316 -38.94 -21.79 8.56
N ARG A 317 -38.27 -20.70 8.16
CA ARG A 317 -37.99 -20.36 6.74
C ARG A 317 -36.70 -20.99 6.19
N ILE A 318 -35.93 -21.68 7.03
CA ILE A 318 -34.62 -22.26 6.70
C ILE A 318 -34.69 -23.73 7.09
N ASN A 319 -34.29 -24.62 6.19
CA ASN A 319 -34.34 -26.08 6.35
C ASN A 319 -32.95 -26.70 6.16
N CYS A 320 -32.80 -27.98 6.47
CA CYS A 320 -31.59 -28.73 6.16
C CYS A 320 -31.62 -29.30 4.73
N PRO A 321 -30.66 -28.94 3.84
CA PRO A 321 -30.58 -29.47 2.47
C PRO A 321 -30.56 -31.00 2.40
N TRP A 322 -29.94 -31.66 3.38
CA TRP A 322 -29.83 -33.12 3.50
C TRP A 322 -31.10 -33.83 3.96
N LYS A 323 -32.26 -33.13 3.97
CA LYS A 323 -33.61 -33.67 4.23
C LYS A 323 -33.85 -34.28 5.61
N THR A 324 -32.94 -34.08 6.57
CA THR A 324 -33.14 -34.45 7.98
C THR A 324 -33.11 -33.17 8.83
N PRO A 325 -34.24 -32.71 9.41
CA PRO A 325 -34.29 -31.49 10.21
C PRO A 325 -33.77 -31.72 11.64
N PRO A 326 -33.37 -30.65 12.35
CA PRO A 326 -33.18 -30.70 13.81
C PRO A 326 -34.46 -31.10 14.55
N ARG A 327 -34.28 -31.73 15.71
CA ARG A 327 -35.34 -32.05 16.68
C ARG A 327 -35.06 -31.29 17.97
N ALA A 328 -36.09 -30.71 18.60
CA ALA A 328 -35.94 -30.09 19.92
C ALA A 328 -35.50 -31.13 20.97
N ILE A 329 -34.62 -30.73 21.88
CA ILE A 329 -34.01 -31.62 22.87
C ILE A 329 -34.93 -31.79 24.07
N THR A 330 -35.26 -33.03 24.38
CA THR A 330 -36.14 -33.46 25.47
C THR A 330 -35.50 -34.61 26.23
N GLU A 331 -35.94 -34.85 27.47
CA GLU A 331 -35.46 -35.97 28.30
C GLU A 331 -35.56 -37.32 27.57
N ALA A 332 -36.64 -37.52 26.79
CA ALA A 332 -36.88 -38.72 25.99
C ALA A 332 -35.95 -38.88 24.76
N ASN A 333 -35.17 -37.86 24.36
CA ASN A 333 -34.25 -37.95 23.22
C ASN A 333 -32.81 -37.50 23.49
N VAL A 334 -32.53 -36.84 24.62
CA VAL A 334 -31.23 -36.21 24.88
C VAL A 334 -30.06 -37.21 24.82
N ALA A 335 -30.25 -38.45 25.30
CA ALA A 335 -29.24 -39.51 25.20
C ALA A 335 -28.90 -39.90 23.75
N GLU A 336 -29.92 -40.07 22.89
CA GLU A 336 -29.74 -40.34 21.45
C GLU A 336 -29.02 -39.15 20.78
N ARG A 337 -29.48 -37.93 21.04
CA ARG A 337 -28.95 -36.71 20.42
C ARG A 337 -27.54 -36.37 20.88
N ALA A 338 -27.20 -36.60 22.15
CA ALA A 338 -25.87 -36.38 22.71
C ALA A 338 -24.85 -37.34 22.08
N ASN A 339 -25.16 -38.63 21.99
CA ASN A 339 -24.26 -39.60 21.37
C ASN A 339 -24.01 -39.31 19.87
N ILE A 340 -25.06 -38.93 19.12
CA ILE A 340 -24.94 -38.52 17.71
C ILE A 340 -24.05 -37.27 17.55
N LEU A 341 -24.14 -36.29 18.45
CA LEU A 341 -23.30 -35.09 18.41
C LEU A 341 -21.86 -35.37 18.86
N LEU A 342 -21.69 -36.21 19.87
CA LEU A 342 -20.39 -36.60 20.43
C LEU A 342 -19.57 -37.42 19.42
N ASP A 343 -20.19 -38.28 18.61
CA ASP A 343 -19.53 -38.93 17.46
C ASP A 343 -18.89 -37.91 16.51
N GLN A 344 -19.61 -36.83 16.18
CA GLN A 344 -19.12 -35.78 15.29
C GLN A 344 -17.98 -34.98 15.92
N TYR A 345 -18.07 -34.67 17.22
CA TYR A 345 -16.99 -34.01 17.97
C TYR A 345 -15.74 -34.90 18.09
N ARG A 346 -15.92 -36.20 18.37
CA ARG A 346 -14.84 -37.21 18.42
C ARG A 346 -14.16 -37.33 17.06
N LYS A 347 -14.92 -37.49 15.97
CA LYS A 347 -14.40 -37.47 14.58
C LYS A 347 -13.64 -36.19 14.27
N LYS A 348 -14.18 -35.01 14.60
CA LYS A 348 -13.48 -33.73 14.37
C LYS A 348 -12.16 -33.68 15.11
N SER A 349 -12.08 -34.18 16.35
CA SER A 349 -10.84 -34.19 17.14
C SER A 349 -9.69 -34.95 16.48
N LYS A 350 -9.97 -36.00 15.69
CA LYS A 350 -8.95 -36.83 15.04
C LYS A 350 -8.12 -36.11 13.97
N LEU A 351 -8.56 -34.93 13.53
CA LEU A 351 -7.89 -34.07 12.56
C LEU A 351 -6.91 -33.07 13.21
N TYR A 352 -6.90 -33.01 14.54
CA TYR A 352 -6.08 -32.10 15.35
C TYR A 352 -5.12 -32.87 16.26
N ARG A 353 -4.14 -32.18 16.85
CA ARG A 353 -3.15 -32.81 17.75
C ARG A 353 -3.59 -32.83 19.21
N SER A 354 -4.45 -31.90 19.63
CA SER A 354 -4.91 -31.79 21.03
C SER A 354 -6.28 -32.44 21.26
N LYS A 355 -6.55 -32.87 22.50
CA LYS A 355 -7.90 -33.24 22.97
C LYS A 355 -8.72 -32.00 23.39
N VAL A 356 -8.61 -30.91 22.64
CA VAL A 356 -9.40 -29.69 22.77
C VAL A 356 -9.99 -29.39 21.39
N VAL A 357 -11.29 -29.22 21.28
CA VAL A 357 -11.99 -29.03 19.99
C VAL A 357 -12.79 -27.73 20.01
N LEU A 358 -12.46 -26.87 19.05
CA LEU A 358 -13.23 -25.68 18.74
C LEU A 358 -14.42 -26.04 17.85
N VAL A 359 -15.63 -25.64 18.25
CA VAL A 359 -16.87 -25.84 17.48
C VAL A 359 -17.56 -24.48 17.28
N PRO A 360 -17.29 -23.77 16.16
CA PRO A 360 -18.02 -22.56 15.83
C PRO A 360 -19.52 -22.84 15.68
N LEU A 361 -20.36 -22.02 16.32
CA LEU A 361 -21.82 -22.09 16.22
C LEU A 361 -22.32 -20.77 15.65
N GLY A 362 -22.43 -20.71 14.33
CA GLY A 362 -22.84 -19.51 13.60
C GLY A 362 -22.95 -19.78 12.10
N ASP A 363 -23.17 -18.70 11.34
CA ASP A 363 -23.43 -18.62 9.89
C ASP A 363 -23.57 -17.10 9.54
N ASP A 364 -24.01 -16.74 8.34
CA ASP A 364 -24.37 -15.37 7.96
C ASP A 364 -25.46 -14.76 8.87
N PHE A 365 -25.21 -13.59 9.47
CA PHE A 365 -26.18 -12.74 10.19
C PHE A 365 -27.08 -13.50 11.21
N ARG A 366 -26.49 -14.41 11.97
CA ARG A 366 -27.17 -15.21 13.00
C ARG A 366 -27.35 -14.43 14.30
N TYR A 367 -28.08 -15.03 15.24
CA TYR A 367 -28.43 -14.45 16.53
C TYR A 367 -29.29 -13.17 16.41
N ASP A 368 -30.07 -13.06 15.32
CA ASP A 368 -30.89 -11.88 14.97
C ASP A 368 -32.15 -11.71 15.84
N LYS A 369 -32.55 -12.75 16.60
CA LYS A 369 -33.84 -12.85 17.29
C LYS A 369 -33.76 -13.60 18.61
N MET A 370 -34.52 -13.15 19.60
CA MET A 370 -34.60 -13.78 20.92
C MET A 370 -35.00 -15.26 20.83
N GLN A 371 -35.99 -15.61 19.99
CA GLN A 371 -36.42 -17.01 19.82
C GLN A 371 -35.34 -17.91 19.21
N GLU A 372 -34.36 -17.34 18.51
CA GLU A 372 -33.19 -18.07 18.06
C GLU A 372 -32.18 -18.27 19.19
N TRP A 373 -31.89 -17.22 19.98
CA TRP A 373 -31.05 -17.33 21.17
C TRP A 373 -31.57 -18.42 22.10
N ASP A 374 -32.87 -18.39 22.42
CA ASP A 374 -33.55 -19.40 23.23
C ASP A 374 -33.41 -20.80 22.61
N ALA A 375 -33.69 -20.94 21.30
CA ALA A 375 -33.64 -22.22 20.61
C ALA A 375 -32.23 -22.81 20.49
N GLN A 376 -31.19 -21.99 20.28
CA GLN A 376 -29.80 -22.48 20.30
C GLN A 376 -29.39 -22.81 21.73
N PHE A 377 -29.51 -21.85 22.66
CA PHE A 377 -29.01 -21.97 24.02
C PHE A 377 -29.66 -23.13 24.79
N LEU A 378 -30.99 -23.19 24.87
CA LEU A 378 -31.70 -24.17 25.70
C LEU A 378 -31.54 -25.61 25.19
N ASN A 379 -31.33 -25.80 23.87
CA ASN A 379 -31.11 -27.13 23.31
C ASN A 379 -29.65 -27.59 23.47
N TYR A 380 -28.67 -26.71 23.25
CA TYR A 380 -27.26 -27.03 23.53
C TYR A 380 -26.98 -27.22 25.02
N GLN A 381 -27.58 -26.41 25.90
CA GLN A 381 -27.40 -26.55 27.35
C GLN A 381 -27.84 -27.94 27.83
N LYS A 382 -29.03 -28.42 27.43
CA LYS A 382 -29.49 -29.80 27.73
C LYS A 382 -28.52 -30.89 27.23
N LEU A 383 -27.92 -30.69 26.07
CA LEU A 383 -26.93 -31.62 25.52
C LEU A 383 -25.62 -31.60 26.34
N PHE A 384 -25.18 -30.43 26.80
CA PHE A 384 -24.02 -30.27 27.68
C PHE A 384 -24.30 -30.86 29.07
N ASP A 385 -25.44 -30.55 29.68
CA ASP A 385 -25.83 -31.05 31.00
C ASP A 385 -25.87 -32.59 31.01
N TYR A 386 -26.42 -33.20 29.96
CA TYR A 386 -26.39 -34.65 29.78
C TYR A 386 -24.96 -35.17 29.58
N MET A 387 -24.19 -34.64 28.61
CA MET A 387 -22.82 -35.10 28.34
C MET A 387 -21.87 -34.95 29.53
N ASN A 388 -22.02 -33.90 30.32
CA ASN A 388 -21.14 -33.60 31.47
C ASN A 388 -21.55 -34.36 32.75
N SER A 389 -22.76 -34.93 32.81
CA SER A 389 -23.26 -35.73 33.95
C SER A 389 -23.07 -37.25 33.78
N HIS A 390 -22.56 -37.69 32.63
CA HIS A 390 -22.34 -39.09 32.25
C HIS A 390 -20.83 -39.33 32.03
N PRO A 391 -20.05 -39.66 33.08
CA PRO A 391 -18.59 -39.72 33.00
C PRO A 391 -18.05 -40.71 31.96
N GLU A 392 -18.80 -41.77 31.65
CA GLU A 392 -18.50 -42.79 30.64
C GLU A 392 -18.51 -42.25 29.19
N LEU A 393 -19.04 -41.04 28.98
CA LEU A 393 -18.92 -40.34 27.70
C LEU A 393 -17.56 -39.63 27.55
N HIS A 394 -16.76 -39.55 28.61
CA HIS A 394 -15.39 -39.00 28.63
C HIS A 394 -15.25 -37.66 27.89
N VAL A 395 -16.18 -36.73 28.16
CA VAL A 395 -16.27 -35.43 27.52
C VAL A 395 -16.58 -34.33 28.54
N LYS A 396 -16.07 -33.13 28.30
CA LYS A 396 -16.56 -31.89 28.89
C LYS A 396 -16.92 -30.91 27.78
N ALA A 397 -18.21 -30.70 27.56
CA ALA A 397 -18.75 -29.80 26.55
C ALA A 397 -19.36 -28.57 27.20
N GLN A 398 -19.04 -27.38 26.67
CA GLN A 398 -19.51 -26.10 27.22
C GLN A 398 -19.54 -25.01 26.14
N PHE A 399 -20.30 -23.94 26.37
CA PHE A 399 -20.10 -22.69 25.64
C PHE A 399 -18.76 -22.05 26.03
N GLY A 400 -18.17 -21.28 25.12
CA GLY A 400 -17.00 -20.46 25.41
C GLY A 400 -16.64 -19.50 24.28
N THR A 401 -15.45 -18.93 24.35
CA THR A 401 -14.88 -18.00 23.36
C THR A 401 -13.69 -18.61 22.62
N LEU A 402 -13.22 -17.93 21.57
CA LEU A 402 -11.95 -18.26 20.91
C LEU A 402 -10.74 -18.18 21.86
N SER A 403 -10.79 -17.31 22.87
CA SER A 403 -9.74 -17.21 23.89
C SER A 403 -9.71 -18.44 24.78
N ASP A 404 -10.86 -18.92 25.25
CA ASP A 404 -10.94 -20.11 26.11
C ASP A 404 -10.39 -21.36 25.42
N TYR A 405 -10.62 -21.50 24.12
CA TYR A 405 -10.02 -22.56 23.30
C TYR A 405 -8.48 -22.50 23.33
N PHE A 406 -7.90 -21.37 22.93
CA PHE A 406 -6.45 -21.23 22.82
C PHE A 406 -5.76 -21.26 24.20
N ASP A 407 -6.28 -20.56 25.20
CA ASP A 407 -5.72 -20.58 26.56
C ASP A 407 -5.78 -21.97 27.20
N THR A 408 -6.81 -22.77 26.88
CA THR A 408 -6.88 -24.18 27.30
C THR A 408 -5.84 -25.05 26.58
N LEU A 409 -5.62 -24.83 25.28
CA LEU A 409 -4.58 -25.53 24.52
C LEU A 409 -3.17 -25.19 25.04
N TYR A 410 -2.85 -23.91 25.21
CA TYR A 410 -1.60 -23.45 25.83
C TYR A 410 -1.40 -24.05 27.23
N LYS A 411 -2.45 -24.04 28.07
CA LYS A 411 -2.41 -24.62 29.42
C LYS A 411 -2.17 -26.13 29.42
N LYS A 412 -2.82 -26.90 28.54
CA LYS A 412 -2.58 -28.35 28.41
C LYS A 412 -1.18 -28.68 27.91
N THR A 413 -0.63 -27.83 27.04
CA THR A 413 0.72 -27.99 26.45
C THR A 413 1.85 -27.38 27.29
N GLY A 414 1.53 -26.77 28.43
CA GLY A 414 2.52 -26.26 29.39
C GLY A 414 3.27 -25.00 28.96
N VAL A 415 2.85 -24.34 27.87
CA VAL A 415 3.52 -23.15 27.29
C VAL A 415 2.75 -21.86 27.53
N THR A 416 3.44 -20.72 27.46
CA THR A 416 2.81 -19.40 27.54
C THR A 416 2.13 -19.02 26.21
N PRO A 417 1.00 -18.27 26.23
CA PRO A 417 0.31 -17.87 25.02
C PRO A 417 1.20 -17.10 24.03
N GLY A 418 1.25 -17.55 22.78
CA GLY A 418 2.08 -16.97 21.72
C GLY A 418 3.50 -17.54 21.61
N MET A 419 3.86 -18.54 22.41
CA MET A 419 5.00 -19.44 22.18
C MET A 419 4.57 -20.69 21.39
N LYS A 420 5.52 -21.35 20.72
CA LYS A 420 5.30 -22.62 20.02
C LYS A 420 4.96 -23.72 21.03
N PRO A 421 3.77 -24.35 20.97
CA PRO A 421 3.48 -25.52 21.79
C PRO A 421 4.26 -26.75 21.26
N PRO A 422 4.64 -27.73 22.11
CA PRO A 422 5.33 -28.93 21.68
C PRO A 422 4.55 -29.71 20.62
N ASP A 423 5.27 -30.36 19.70
CA ASP A 423 4.72 -31.21 18.64
C ASP A 423 3.76 -30.54 17.63
N PHE A 424 3.67 -29.20 17.57
CA PHE A 424 3.00 -28.50 16.45
C PHE A 424 4.01 -28.09 15.36
N PRO A 425 3.66 -28.20 14.07
CA PRO A 425 4.54 -27.80 12.97
C PRO A 425 4.68 -26.27 12.82
N VAL A 426 5.80 -25.80 12.26
CA VAL A 426 5.97 -24.45 11.72
C VAL A 426 5.65 -24.45 10.22
N LEU A 427 4.91 -23.45 9.75
CA LEU A 427 4.48 -23.30 8.37
C LEU A 427 4.90 -21.95 7.78
N THR A 428 5.42 -21.96 6.55
CA THR A 428 5.75 -20.73 5.78
C THR A 428 5.15 -20.75 4.37
N GLY A 429 4.95 -19.55 3.81
CA GLY A 429 4.15 -19.32 2.60
C GLY A 429 2.69 -18.95 2.91
N ASP A 430 1.84 -18.93 1.87
CA ASP A 430 0.47 -18.43 1.91
C ASP A 430 -0.58 -19.44 1.39
N PHE A 431 -1.86 -19.06 1.45
CA PHE A 431 -3.00 -19.90 1.08
C PHE A 431 -3.77 -19.33 -0.13
N PHE A 432 -3.06 -18.78 -1.11
CA PHE A 432 -3.59 -18.50 -2.45
C PHE A 432 -3.12 -19.58 -3.45
N SER A 433 -3.92 -19.97 -4.44
CA SER A 433 -5.23 -19.43 -4.80
C SER A 433 -6.37 -20.35 -4.32
N TYR A 434 -7.39 -19.76 -3.67
CA TYR A 434 -8.48 -20.51 -3.04
C TYR A 434 -9.41 -21.13 -4.08
N ALA A 435 -9.75 -22.41 -3.90
CA ALA A 435 -10.89 -23.06 -4.52
C ALA A 435 -11.75 -23.73 -3.44
N ASP A 436 -13.07 -23.53 -3.51
CA ASP A 436 -14.03 -24.11 -2.57
C ASP A 436 -14.47 -25.53 -2.98
N ARG A 437 -14.59 -25.80 -4.28
CA ARG A 437 -14.85 -27.14 -4.84
C ARG A 437 -14.33 -27.25 -6.28
N GLU A 438 -14.11 -28.50 -6.75
CA GLU A 438 -13.81 -28.80 -8.16
C GLU A 438 -12.67 -27.92 -8.70
N ASP A 439 -12.85 -27.24 -9.83
CA ASP A 439 -11.90 -26.29 -10.40
C ASP A 439 -12.34 -24.81 -10.23
N HIS A 440 -13.19 -24.54 -9.24
CA HIS A 440 -13.72 -23.22 -8.96
C HIS A 440 -12.75 -22.35 -8.16
N TYR A 441 -11.71 -21.88 -8.82
CA TYR A 441 -10.73 -20.94 -8.24
C TYR A 441 -11.30 -19.52 -8.17
N TRP A 442 -11.18 -18.91 -6.99
CA TRP A 442 -11.65 -17.57 -6.66
C TRP A 442 -10.59 -16.54 -7.03
N THR A 443 -10.12 -16.56 -8.29
CA THR A 443 -9.07 -15.66 -8.79
C THR A 443 -9.63 -14.48 -9.60
N GLY A 444 -10.94 -14.47 -9.87
CA GLY A 444 -11.62 -13.37 -10.56
C GLY A 444 -11.72 -12.10 -9.71
N TYR A 445 -11.92 -12.22 -8.40
CA TYR A 445 -12.03 -11.07 -7.50
C TYR A 445 -10.73 -10.25 -7.38
N TYR A 446 -9.59 -10.79 -7.82
CA TYR A 446 -8.33 -10.03 -7.88
C TYR A 446 -8.46 -8.80 -8.79
N THR A 447 -9.22 -8.89 -9.89
CA THR A 447 -9.48 -7.77 -10.82
C THR A 447 -10.91 -7.20 -10.73
N SER A 448 -11.92 -7.95 -10.27
CA SER A 448 -13.33 -7.50 -10.24
C SER A 448 -13.54 -6.06 -9.72
N ARG A 449 -14.13 -5.19 -10.56
CA ARG A 449 -14.37 -3.76 -10.29
C ARG A 449 -13.08 -2.92 -10.10
N PRO A 450 -12.14 -2.93 -11.06
CA PRO A 450 -10.79 -2.38 -10.90
C PRO A 450 -10.77 -0.87 -10.65
N PHE A 451 -11.76 -0.12 -11.15
CA PHE A 451 -11.94 1.32 -10.85
C PHE A 451 -11.85 1.65 -9.35
N TYR A 452 -12.49 0.86 -8.50
CA TYR A 452 -12.47 1.10 -7.06
C TYR A 452 -11.21 0.57 -6.36
N LYS A 453 -10.54 -0.45 -6.92
CA LYS A 453 -9.20 -0.88 -6.47
C LYS A 453 -8.14 0.19 -6.73
N SER A 454 -8.32 1.01 -7.78
CA SER A 454 -7.53 2.22 -8.01
C SER A 454 -7.94 3.36 -7.07
N MET A 455 -9.25 3.55 -6.83
CA MET A 455 -9.75 4.57 -5.92
C MET A 455 -9.34 4.34 -4.45
N ASP A 456 -9.20 3.08 -4.03
CA ASP A 456 -8.60 2.65 -2.76
C ASP A 456 -7.19 3.21 -2.57
N ARG A 457 -6.26 2.90 -3.50
CA ARG A 457 -4.86 3.38 -3.45
C ARG A 457 -4.75 4.90 -3.51
N VAL A 458 -5.59 5.55 -4.32
CA VAL A 458 -5.67 7.02 -4.33
C VAL A 458 -6.10 7.54 -2.96
N LEU A 459 -7.09 6.93 -2.30
CA LEU A 459 -7.55 7.36 -0.98
C LEU A 459 -6.51 7.07 0.12
N GLU A 460 -5.90 5.89 0.12
CA GLU A 460 -4.81 5.47 1.01
C GLU A 460 -3.66 6.51 0.99
N SER A 461 -3.19 6.86 -0.21
CA SER A 461 -2.13 7.86 -0.37
C SER A 461 -2.56 9.26 0.09
N HIS A 462 -3.81 9.66 -0.11
CA HIS A 462 -4.32 10.94 0.40
C HIS A 462 -4.50 10.94 1.92
N ILE A 463 -4.86 9.81 2.55
CA ILE A 463 -4.90 9.69 4.02
C ILE A 463 -3.49 9.84 4.59
N ARG A 464 -2.52 9.07 4.09
CA ARG A 464 -1.11 9.17 4.53
C ARG A 464 -0.57 10.60 4.40
N GLY A 465 -0.76 11.24 3.25
CA GLY A 465 -0.33 12.62 3.04
C GLY A 465 -1.02 13.64 3.94
N ALA A 466 -2.33 13.49 4.16
CA ALA A 466 -3.12 14.39 5.00
C ALA A 466 -2.79 14.22 6.49
N GLU A 467 -2.63 13.00 6.98
CA GLU A 467 -2.22 12.74 8.37
C GLU A 467 -0.83 13.31 8.67
N ILE A 468 0.14 13.11 7.76
CA ILE A 468 1.49 13.67 7.90
C ILE A 468 1.47 15.21 7.96
N LEU A 469 0.85 15.87 6.98
CA LEU A 469 0.80 17.34 6.96
C LEU A 469 -0.02 17.92 8.11
N TYR A 470 -1.14 17.30 8.49
CA TYR A 470 -1.94 17.71 9.65
C TYR A 470 -1.11 17.63 10.94
N SER A 471 -0.41 16.51 11.14
CA SER A 471 0.42 16.28 12.33
C SER A 471 1.57 17.28 12.44
N LEU A 472 2.20 17.65 11.32
CA LEU A 472 3.22 18.70 11.29
C LEU A 472 2.60 20.08 11.56
N ALA A 473 1.49 20.42 10.89
CA ALA A 473 0.83 21.71 11.02
C ALA A 473 0.31 21.99 12.44
N ILE A 474 -0.38 21.03 13.07
CA ILE A 474 -0.93 21.22 14.43
C ILE A 474 0.17 21.35 15.48
N ASN A 475 1.27 20.59 15.38
CA ASN A 475 2.38 20.69 16.33
C ASN A 475 3.18 21.99 16.15
N HIS A 476 3.36 22.48 14.92
CA HIS A 476 3.89 23.83 14.70
C HIS A 476 2.94 24.93 15.22
N ALA A 477 1.62 24.76 15.07
CA ALA A 477 0.63 25.70 15.63
C ALA A 477 0.67 25.73 17.16
N ARG A 478 0.82 24.58 17.82
CA ARG A 478 1.02 24.47 19.27
C ARG A 478 2.30 25.16 19.72
N ARG A 479 3.45 24.87 19.08
CA ARG A 479 4.75 25.48 19.39
C ARG A 479 4.76 27.00 19.21
N ALA A 480 3.93 27.52 18.29
CA ALA A 480 3.74 28.95 18.08
C ALA A 480 2.71 29.61 19.04
N GLY A 481 1.97 28.84 19.85
CA GLY A 481 0.85 29.35 20.65
C GLY A 481 -0.41 29.71 19.84
N LEU A 482 -0.51 29.21 18.60
CA LEU A 482 -1.51 29.57 17.59
C LEU A 482 -2.49 28.43 17.24
N GLU A 483 -2.56 27.38 18.06
CA GLU A 483 -3.49 26.25 17.88
C GLU A 483 -4.95 26.71 17.70
N SER A 484 -5.38 27.75 18.42
CA SER A 484 -6.73 28.34 18.33
C SER A 484 -7.04 29.04 16.99
N LYS A 485 -6.02 29.31 16.14
CA LYS A 485 -6.22 29.79 14.77
C LYS A 485 -6.34 28.65 13.74
N TYR A 486 -5.92 27.42 14.09
CA TYR A 486 -5.84 26.28 13.19
C TYR A 486 -7.15 25.45 13.20
N PRO A 487 -7.63 24.90 12.06
CA PRO A 487 -8.86 24.12 12.00
C PRO A 487 -8.73 22.74 12.69
N LEU A 488 -8.90 22.70 14.02
CA LEU A 488 -8.91 21.44 14.78
C LEU A 488 -10.01 20.46 14.31
N SER A 489 -11.13 20.97 13.78
CA SER A 489 -12.23 20.18 13.22
C SER A 489 -11.88 19.33 12.00
N ASP A 490 -10.75 19.60 11.33
CA ASP A 490 -10.23 18.73 10.27
C ASP A 490 -9.80 17.34 10.82
N TYR A 491 -9.58 17.18 12.13
CA TYR A 491 -9.30 15.88 12.74
C TYR A 491 -10.48 14.89 12.63
N ALA A 492 -11.71 15.37 12.81
CA ALA A 492 -12.91 14.54 12.65
C ALA A 492 -13.02 14.01 11.21
N LEU A 493 -12.66 14.82 10.21
CA LEU A 493 -12.61 14.43 8.81
C LEU A 493 -11.55 13.35 8.53
N LEU A 494 -10.39 13.41 9.20
CA LEU A 494 -9.39 12.34 9.16
C LEU A 494 -9.95 11.04 9.78
N THR A 495 -10.68 11.14 10.90
CA THR A 495 -11.35 9.98 11.51
C THR A 495 -12.37 9.34 10.57
N ASP A 496 -13.22 10.12 9.92
CA ASP A 496 -14.22 9.58 8.99
C ASP A 496 -13.58 9.04 7.68
N ALA A 497 -12.48 9.63 7.21
CA ALA A 497 -11.70 9.07 6.12
C ALA A 497 -11.08 7.71 6.48
N ARG A 498 -10.49 7.57 7.67
CA ARG A 498 -9.96 6.31 8.21
C ARG A 498 -11.07 5.26 8.37
N ARG A 499 -12.23 5.64 8.92
CA ARG A 499 -13.42 4.77 9.07
C ARG A 499 -13.91 4.26 7.70
N ASN A 500 -14.03 5.14 6.69
CA ASN A 500 -14.49 4.75 5.36
C ASN A 500 -13.48 3.90 4.58
N LEU A 501 -12.17 4.19 4.61
CA LEU A 501 -11.17 3.34 3.96
C LEU A 501 -11.07 1.97 4.66
N GLY A 502 -11.15 1.94 5.99
CA GLY A 502 -11.19 0.70 6.77
C GLY A 502 -12.39 -0.18 6.42
N LEU A 503 -13.58 0.43 6.30
CA LEU A 503 -14.78 -0.27 5.80
C LEU A 503 -14.58 -0.78 4.36
N PHE A 504 -13.85 -0.06 3.50
CA PHE A 504 -13.57 -0.52 2.14
C PHE A 504 -12.59 -1.70 2.09
N GLN A 505 -11.82 -1.98 3.15
CA GLN A 505 -11.02 -3.21 3.25
C GLN A 505 -11.85 -4.47 3.53
N HIS A 506 -13.19 -4.33 3.68
CA HIS A 506 -14.11 -5.46 3.81
C HIS A 506 -14.00 -6.44 2.62
N HIS A 507 -14.17 -7.73 2.89
CA HIS A 507 -13.93 -8.80 1.90
C HIS A 507 -15.00 -8.90 0.79
N ASP A 508 -16.07 -8.08 0.81
CA ASP A 508 -16.93 -7.81 -0.36
C ASP A 508 -16.70 -6.43 -1.01
N ALA A 509 -15.90 -5.55 -0.41
CA ALA A 509 -15.72 -4.17 -0.83
C ALA A 509 -14.56 -3.99 -1.83
N ILE A 510 -13.31 -3.93 -1.37
CA ILE A 510 -12.11 -3.87 -2.23
C ILE A 510 -11.98 -5.08 -3.17
N THR A 511 -12.50 -6.24 -2.79
CA THR A 511 -12.60 -7.45 -3.63
C THR A 511 -13.52 -7.25 -4.84
N GLY A 512 -14.50 -6.35 -4.73
CA GLY A 512 -15.46 -6.03 -5.77
C GLY A 512 -16.65 -6.99 -5.86
N THR A 513 -16.93 -7.75 -4.80
CA THR A 513 -17.93 -8.82 -4.79
C THR A 513 -19.26 -8.46 -4.13
N ALA A 514 -19.40 -7.25 -3.59
CA ALA A 514 -20.68 -6.67 -3.19
C ALA A 514 -21.62 -6.38 -4.39
N LYS A 515 -22.90 -6.16 -4.09
CA LYS A 515 -23.89 -5.69 -5.08
C LYS A 515 -23.60 -4.26 -5.52
N GLU A 516 -23.93 -3.98 -6.78
CA GLU A 516 -23.91 -2.67 -7.45
C GLU A 516 -24.35 -1.51 -6.53
N ALA A 517 -25.53 -1.60 -5.91
CA ALA A 517 -26.04 -0.56 -5.01
C ALA A 517 -25.19 -0.33 -3.74
N VAL A 518 -24.54 -1.37 -3.21
CA VAL A 518 -23.63 -1.28 -2.06
C VAL A 518 -22.27 -0.73 -2.50
N VAL A 519 -21.82 -1.07 -3.71
CA VAL A 519 -20.59 -0.51 -4.28
C VAL A 519 -20.76 0.97 -4.68
N ILE A 520 -21.96 1.40 -5.06
CA ILE A 520 -22.29 2.82 -5.22
C ILE A 520 -22.17 3.56 -3.88
N ASP A 521 -22.68 3.00 -2.78
CA ASP A 521 -22.49 3.56 -1.43
C ASP A 521 -20.99 3.65 -1.05
N TYR A 522 -20.22 2.57 -1.20
CA TYR A 522 -18.76 2.61 -1.02
C TYR A 522 -18.12 3.70 -1.89
N GLY A 523 -18.50 3.82 -3.16
CA GLY A 523 -18.02 4.88 -4.06
C GLY A 523 -18.31 6.29 -3.55
N VAL A 524 -19.52 6.54 -3.04
CA VAL A 524 -19.91 7.84 -2.45
C VAL A 524 -19.07 8.13 -1.20
N ARG A 525 -18.86 7.13 -0.32
CA ARG A 525 -18.02 7.26 0.88
C ARG A 525 -16.57 7.57 0.52
N LEU A 526 -15.98 6.81 -0.40
CA LEU A 526 -14.61 7.02 -0.89
C LEU A 526 -14.45 8.41 -1.51
N LEU A 527 -15.42 8.88 -2.31
CA LEU A 527 -15.37 10.23 -2.90
C LEU A 527 -15.46 11.33 -1.84
N HIS A 528 -16.41 11.22 -0.91
CA HIS A 528 -16.59 12.20 0.16
C HIS A 528 -15.34 12.29 1.05
N SER A 529 -14.75 11.15 1.41
CA SER A 529 -13.48 11.10 2.12
C SER A 529 -12.33 11.71 1.31
N LEU A 530 -12.21 11.42 0.01
CA LEU A 530 -11.18 12.03 -0.85
C LEU A 530 -11.31 13.57 -0.93
N MET A 531 -12.53 14.09 -1.03
CA MET A 531 -12.80 15.53 -1.01
C MET A 531 -12.44 16.18 0.33
N ASN A 532 -12.75 15.51 1.45
CA ASN A 532 -12.40 15.98 2.78
C ASN A 532 -10.88 15.99 3.01
N LEU A 533 -10.16 14.93 2.60
CA LEU A 533 -8.70 14.87 2.68
C LEU A 533 -8.03 15.96 1.83
N LYS A 534 -8.56 16.23 0.64
CA LYS A 534 -8.12 17.37 -0.18
C LYS A 534 -8.27 18.71 0.54
N ARG A 535 -9.33 18.93 1.33
CA ARG A 535 -9.47 20.12 2.20
C ARG A 535 -8.42 20.14 3.32
N ILE A 536 -8.21 19.02 4.01
CA ILE A 536 -7.21 18.91 5.09
C ILE A 536 -5.80 19.23 4.57
N LEU A 537 -5.44 18.68 3.40
CA LEU A 537 -4.17 18.92 2.72
C LEU A 537 -3.92 20.41 2.44
N ILE A 538 -4.88 21.11 1.82
CA ILE A 538 -4.73 22.56 1.53
C ILE A 538 -4.73 23.41 2.81
N ASN A 539 -5.48 23.02 3.85
CA ASN A 539 -5.51 23.73 5.13
C ASN A 539 -4.18 23.60 5.88
N ALA A 540 -3.65 22.37 5.99
CA ALA A 540 -2.35 22.10 6.58
C ALA A 540 -1.21 22.78 5.79
N ALA A 541 -1.22 22.67 4.45
CA ALA A 541 -0.24 23.34 3.60
C ALA A 541 -0.30 24.87 3.76
N HIS A 542 -1.49 25.47 3.85
CA HIS A 542 -1.64 26.92 4.04
C HIS A 542 -1.05 27.37 5.37
N TYR A 543 -1.30 26.65 6.46
CA TYR A 543 -0.66 26.95 7.73
C TYR A 543 0.87 26.83 7.66
N LEU A 544 1.38 25.78 7.00
CA LEU A 544 2.82 25.48 6.94
C LEU A 544 3.60 26.49 6.08
N VAL A 545 3.09 26.89 4.90
CA VAL A 545 3.83 27.78 3.97
C VAL A 545 3.64 29.28 4.21
N VAL A 546 2.67 29.73 5.02
CA VAL A 546 2.58 31.16 5.38
C VAL A 546 3.81 31.57 6.19
N ALA A 547 4.58 32.55 5.70
CA ALA A 547 5.87 32.93 6.27
C ALA A 547 5.74 33.66 7.62
N ASP A 548 4.66 34.41 7.81
CA ASP A 548 4.31 35.13 9.03
C ASP A 548 3.05 34.53 9.64
N LYS A 549 3.22 33.68 10.66
CA LYS A 549 2.12 32.91 11.27
C LYS A 549 1.07 33.80 11.95
N GLU A 550 1.38 35.06 12.29
CA GLU A 550 0.36 35.97 12.81
C GLU A 550 -0.66 36.38 11.74
N LYS A 551 -0.22 36.44 10.48
CA LYS A 551 -1.07 36.73 9.30
C LYS A 551 -1.83 35.51 8.78
N TYR A 552 -1.66 34.32 9.37
CA TYR A 552 -2.47 33.16 9.02
C TYR A 552 -3.93 33.37 9.48
N HIS A 553 -4.86 33.20 8.55
CA HIS A 553 -6.30 33.23 8.81
C HIS A 553 -6.95 32.03 8.13
N TYR A 554 -7.80 31.32 8.87
CA TYR A 554 -8.61 30.23 8.34
C TYR A 554 -10.02 30.72 8.02
N ASP A 555 -10.41 30.64 6.76
CA ASP A 555 -11.77 30.82 6.27
C ASP A 555 -12.27 29.50 5.67
N HIS A 556 -13.34 28.94 6.26
CA HIS A 556 -13.98 27.71 5.79
C HIS A 556 -14.75 27.90 4.47
N SER A 557 -15.19 29.13 4.18
CA SER A 557 -16.00 29.46 3.00
C SER A 557 -15.15 29.80 1.76
N VAL A 558 -13.94 30.34 1.96
CA VAL A 558 -12.99 30.69 0.89
C VAL A 558 -11.61 30.05 1.18
N PRO A 559 -11.38 28.79 0.78
CA PRO A 559 -10.09 28.14 0.97
C PRO A 559 -8.97 28.88 0.21
N PHE A 560 -7.77 28.93 0.79
CA PHE A 560 -6.65 29.69 0.22
C PHE A 560 -6.07 29.07 -1.05
N PHE A 561 -6.04 27.73 -1.14
CA PHE A 561 -5.67 26.98 -2.36
C PHE A 561 -6.87 26.25 -2.97
N SER A 562 -6.78 25.92 -4.26
CA SER A 562 -7.55 24.83 -4.89
C SER A 562 -6.70 23.55 -4.93
N THR A 563 -7.30 22.47 -5.41
CA THR A 563 -6.55 21.28 -5.86
C THR A 563 -6.51 21.24 -7.39
N ASP A 564 -5.48 20.60 -7.93
CA ASP A 564 -5.21 20.57 -9.37
C ASP A 564 -6.09 19.60 -10.17
N ASP A 565 -6.88 18.73 -9.53
CA ASP A 565 -7.99 18.00 -10.18
C ASP A 565 -9.27 17.95 -9.33
N SER A 566 -10.38 17.69 -10.02
CA SER A 566 -11.71 17.46 -9.45
C SER A 566 -12.32 16.15 -9.95
N ARG A 567 -13.33 15.63 -9.25
CA ARG A 567 -14.15 14.48 -9.69
C ARG A 567 -15.61 14.85 -9.51
N LEU A 568 -16.41 14.73 -10.57
CA LEU A 568 -17.83 15.12 -10.55
C LEU A 568 -18.69 14.10 -9.81
N THR A 569 -18.40 12.81 -9.96
CA THR A 569 -19.11 11.71 -9.30
C THR A 569 -18.13 10.61 -8.86
N GLN A 570 -18.65 9.60 -8.14
CA GLN A 570 -17.89 8.39 -7.80
C GLN A 570 -17.63 7.47 -9.00
N GLU A 571 -18.05 7.86 -10.21
CA GLU A 571 -17.94 7.06 -11.44
C GLU A 571 -17.02 7.71 -12.48
N THR A 572 -16.63 8.97 -12.26
CA THR A 572 -15.76 9.76 -13.14
C THR A 572 -14.30 9.65 -12.72
N LEU A 573 -13.41 9.53 -13.71
CA LEU A 573 -11.98 9.77 -13.56
C LEU A 573 -11.72 11.25 -13.14
N PRO A 574 -10.57 11.57 -12.52
CA PRO A 574 -10.23 12.94 -12.18
C PRO A 574 -9.97 13.80 -13.42
N GLU A 575 -10.50 15.01 -13.42
CA GLU A 575 -10.31 16.03 -14.44
C GLU A 575 -9.42 17.16 -13.90
N LYS A 576 -8.26 17.39 -14.53
CA LYS A 576 -7.30 18.42 -14.13
C LYS A 576 -7.86 19.83 -14.36
N THR A 577 -7.67 20.73 -13.40
CA THR A 577 -8.15 22.11 -13.44
C THR A 577 -7.23 22.99 -14.28
N VAL A 578 -7.82 23.89 -15.08
CA VAL A 578 -7.06 24.82 -15.92
C VAL A 578 -6.69 26.06 -15.11
N ILE A 579 -5.40 26.24 -14.84
CA ILE A 579 -4.86 27.41 -14.17
C ILE A 579 -4.90 28.59 -15.13
N LYS A 580 -5.74 29.59 -14.82
CA LYS A 580 -5.75 30.86 -15.56
C LYS A 580 -4.52 31.67 -15.23
N LEU A 581 -3.77 32.06 -16.25
CA LEU A 581 -2.61 32.93 -16.17
C LEU A 581 -2.95 34.31 -16.73
N GLY A 582 -2.34 35.33 -16.14
CA GLY A 582 -2.41 36.72 -16.56
C GLY A 582 -1.09 37.44 -16.30
N THR A 583 -1.13 38.76 -16.19
CA THR A 583 0.06 39.58 -15.90
C THR A 583 0.52 39.51 -14.43
N SER A 584 -0.34 39.07 -13.52
CA SER A 584 0.00 38.84 -12.10
C SER A 584 0.43 37.39 -11.86
N PRO A 585 1.42 37.13 -10.97
CA PRO A 585 1.88 35.77 -10.66
C PRO A 585 0.82 34.97 -9.91
N ARG A 586 0.52 33.79 -10.44
CA ARG A 586 -0.28 32.73 -9.83
C ARG A 586 0.66 31.78 -9.10
N TYR A 587 0.60 31.77 -7.77
CA TYR A 587 1.45 30.93 -6.94
C TYR A 587 0.96 29.48 -6.93
N LEU A 588 1.90 28.54 -6.97
CA LEU A 588 1.68 27.11 -6.98
C LEU A 588 2.50 26.48 -5.84
N VAL A 589 1.85 25.74 -4.94
CA VAL A 589 2.52 24.93 -3.92
C VAL A 589 2.50 23.48 -4.37
N VAL A 590 3.64 22.80 -4.31
CA VAL A 590 3.78 21.38 -4.65
C VAL A 590 4.24 20.60 -3.43
N PHE A 591 3.48 19.58 -3.05
CA PHE A 591 3.77 18.68 -1.94
C PHE A 591 4.43 17.40 -2.45
N ASN A 592 5.55 17.04 -1.82
CA ASN A 592 6.18 15.73 -1.96
C ASN A 592 5.74 14.81 -0.80
N PRO A 593 4.87 13.80 -1.03
CA PRO A 593 4.38 12.94 0.04
C PRO A 593 5.38 11.86 0.52
N VAL A 594 6.61 11.79 -0.02
CA VAL A 594 7.61 10.79 0.40
C VAL A 594 8.77 11.39 1.17
N GLU A 595 9.32 10.60 2.09
CA GLU A 595 10.46 10.86 2.98
C GLU A 595 11.84 10.91 2.28
N GLN A 596 11.84 10.99 0.95
CA GLN A 596 13.01 11.08 0.08
C GLN A 596 12.93 12.36 -0.76
N ASN A 597 14.09 12.97 -1.06
CA ASN A 597 14.17 14.14 -1.94
C ASN A 597 13.85 13.73 -3.39
N ARG A 598 12.72 14.20 -3.93
CA ARG A 598 12.19 13.74 -5.22
C ARG A 598 12.51 14.72 -6.34
N LEU A 599 13.36 14.31 -7.29
CA LEU A 599 13.42 14.94 -8.61
C LEU A 599 12.31 14.33 -9.48
N CYS A 600 11.46 15.16 -10.08
CA CYS A 600 10.34 14.71 -10.91
C CYS A 600 9.87 15.83 -11.88
N VAL A 601 8.96 15.50 -12.80
CA VAL A 601 8.26 16.50 -13.63
C VAL A 601 6.90 16.81 -13.02
N VAL A 602 6.67 18.06 -12.63
CA VAL A 602 5.33 18.58 -12.34
C VAL A 602 4.68 19.02 -13.65
N SER A 603 3.41 18.68 -13.84
CA SER A 603 2.62 19.06 -15.02
C SER A 603 1.29 19.68 -14.60
N VAL A 604 0.98 20.86 -15.14
CA VAL A 604 -0.28 21.58 -14.89
C VAL A 604 -0.94 22.01 -16.20
N LEU A 605 -2.26 22.23 -16.19
CA LEU A 605 -2.98 22.77 -17.34
C LEU A 605 -3.10 24.29 -17.23
N VAL A 606 -2.95 24.99 -18.35
CA VAL A 606 -2.97 26.46 -18.44
C VAL A 606 -3.80 26.94 -19.64
N ASN A 607 -4.26 28.18 -19.61
CA ASN A 607 -5.11 28.77 -20.65
C ASN A 607 -4.35 29.54 -21.76
N THR A 608 -3.03 29.38 -21.87
CA THR A 608 -2.18 30.15 -22.81
C THR A 608 -0.88 29.41 -23.11
N PRO A 609 -0.31 29.49 -24.32
CA PRO A 609 1.00 28.92 -24.63
C PRO A 609 2.17 29.83 -24.19
N HIS A 610 1.88 31.05 -23.75
CA HIS A 610 2.85 32.08 -23.37
C HIS A 610 3.08 32.05 -21.86
N VAL A 611 3.97 31.18 -21.37
CA VAL A 611 4.09 30.88 -19.92
C VAL A 611 5.51 31.04 -19.42
N ARG A 612 5.65 31.61 -18.22
CA ARG A 612 6.89 31.59 -17.44
C ARG A 612 6.64 30.99 -16.07
N VAL A 613 7.52 30.07 -15.67
CA VAL A 613 7.60 29.50 -14.32
C VAL A 613 8.84 30.07 -13.66
N LEU A 614 8.71 30.56 -12.42
CA LEU A 614 9.83 30.93 -11.56
C LEU A 614 9.85 30.06 -10.29
N THR A 615 11.03 29.93 -9.68
CA THR A 615 11.18 29.46 -8.30
C THR A 615 10.66 30.50 -7.28
N GLU A 616 10.70 30.16 -5.99
CA GLU A 616 10.42 31.10 -4.89
C GLU A 616 11.32 32.33 -4.94
N GLU A 617 12.61 32.13 -5.25
CA GLU A 617 13.64 33.17 -5.38
C GLU A 617 13.55 33.97 -6.70
N GLY A 618 12.54 33.70 -7.53
CA GLY A 618 12.31 34.38 -8.80
C GLY A 618 13.18 33.90 -9.96
N GLN A 619 13.92 32.80 -9.82
CA GLN A 619 14.76 32.26 -10.90
C GLN A 619 13.90 31.58 -11.97
N PRO A 620 14.05 31.92 -13.26
CA PRO A 620 13.20 31.36 -14.31
C PRO A 620 13.57 29.92 -14.65
N MET A 621 12.55 29.08 -14.84
CA MET A 621 12.69 27.66 -15.13
C MET A 621 12.36 27.39 -16.60
N ALA A 622 13.08 26.45 -17.22
CA ALA A 622 12.69 25.88 -18.51
C ALA A 622 11.38 25.08 -18.37
N VAL A 623 10.49 25.19 -19.36
CA VAL A 623 9.20 24.48 -19.40
C VAL A 623 9.03 23.72 -20.71
N GLN A 624 8.51 22.49 -20.63
CA GLN A 624 7.99 21.75 -21.78
C GLN A 624 6.51 22.08 -21.97
N LEU A 625 6.17 22.73 -23.08
CA LEU A 625 4.80 22.96 -23.51
C LEU A 625 4.31 21.78 -24.35
N SER A 626 3.17 21.19 -23.99
CA SER A 626 2.56 20.05 -24.69
C SER A 626 1.07 20.28 -24.99
N PRO A 627 0.53 19.78 -26.11
CA PRO A 627 -0.88 19.93 -26.44
C PRO A 627 -1.78 19.05 -25.56
N VAL A 628 -2.90 19.61 -25.11
CA VAL A 628 -4.00 18.81 -24.54
C VAL A 628 -4.91 18.34 -25.67
N TRP A 629 -5.35 17.10 -25.64
CA TRP A 629 -6.18 16.50 -26.68
C TRP A 629 -7.65 16.40 -26.24
N GLN A 630 -8.56 16.84 -27.09
CA GLN A 630 -10.01 16.74 -26.86
C GLN A 630 -10.66 15.58 -27.64
N SER A 631 -9.98 15.06 -28.66
CA SER A 631 -10.40 13.87 -29.42
C SER A 631 -9.20 12.96 -29.74
N LEU A 632 -9.38 12.01 -30.65
CA LEU A 632 -8.27 11.23 -31.23
C LEU A 632 -7.28 12.12 -31.98
N THR A 633 -7.78 13.12 -32.71
CA THR A 633 -7.02 13.93 -33.68
C THR A 633 -7.04 15.44 -33.41
N ASP A 634 -7.94 15.93 -32.57
CA ASP A 634 -8.06 17.35 -32.25
C ASP A 634 -7.33 17.70 -30.94
N MET A 635 -6.45 18.70 -31.03
CA MET A 635 -5.88 19.40 -29.88
C MET A 635 -6.85 20.50 -29.42
N ASN A 636 -6.91 20.75 -28.11
CA ASN A 636 -7.68 21.85 -27.52
C ASN A 636 -6.98 23.19 -27.82
N PRO A 637 -7.66 24.20 -28.41
CA PRO A 637 -7.03 25.47 -28.81
C PRO A 637 -6.70 26.39 -27.62
N ASP A 638 -7.40 26.25 -26.50
CA ASP A 638 -7.34 27.19 -25.37
C ASP A 638 -6.72 26.57 -24.12
N VAL A 639 -6.27 25.31 -24.17
CA VAL A 639 -5.72 24.58 -23.02
C VAL A 639 -4.44 23.84 -23.38
N PHE A 640 -3.37 24.12 -22.64
CA PHE A 640 -2.03 23.56 -22.84
C PHE A 640 -1.54 22.90 -21.56
N GLN A 641 -0.70 21.87 -21.68
CA GLN A 641 0.02 21.29 -20.55
C GLN A 641 1.40 21.94 -20.45
N VAL A 642 1.69 22.57 -19.30
CA VAL A 642 3.01 23.09 -18.94
C VAL A 642 3.64 22.09 -17.98
N SER A 643 4.81 21.58 -18.36
CA SER A 643 5.56 20.59 -17.57
C SER A 643 6.95 21.10 -17.25
N PHE A 644 7.41 20.96 -16.01
CA PHE A 644 8.70 21.48 -15.56
C PHE A 644 9.33 20.59 -14.48
N THR A 645 10.66 20.56 -14.47
CA THR A 645 11.48 19.69 -13.60
C THR A 645 11.67 20.32 -12.22
N VAL A 646 11.29 19.62 -11.16
CA VAL A 646 11.39 20.10 -9.78
C VAL A 646 12.12 19.11 -8.89
N ARG A 647 12.97 19.61 -7.98
CA ARG A 647 13.60 18.84 -6.91
C ARG A 647 12.95 19.20 -5.58
N LEU A 648 12.00 18.39 -5.14
CA LEU A 648 11.20 18.63 -3.94
C LEU A 648 11.88 18.03 -2.69
N PRO A 649 11.91 18.73 -1.55
CA PRO A 649 12.41 18.18 -0.29
C PRO A 649 11.56 17.00 0.22
N ALA A 650 12.15 16.11 1.01
CA ALA A 650 11.45 15.03 1.70
C ALA A 650 10.31 15.56 2.58
N LEU A 651 9.09 15.03 2.38
CA LEU A 651 7.83 15.51 2.98
C LEU A 651 7.55 17.02 2.77
N GLY A 652 8.25 17.68 1.85
CA GLY A 652 8.30 19.14 1.72
C GLY A 652 7.19 19.76 0.88
N LEU A 653 6.99 21.07 1.08
CA LEU A 653 6.12 21.94 0.30
C LEU A 653 6.99 23.00 -0.40
N SER A 654 7.10 22.93 -1.73
CA SER A 654 7.88 23.88 -2.54
C SER A 654 6.98 24.87 -3.28
N ILE A 655 7.45 26.12 -3.45
CA ILE A 655 6.68 27.21 -4.07
C ILE A 655 7.23 27.60 -5.43
N PHE A 656 6.32 27.78 -6.40
CA PHE A 656 6.61 28.26 -7.75
C PHE A 656 5.66 29.38 -8.15
N GLN A 657 6.07 30.24 -9.09
CA GLN A 657 5.29 31.36 -9.60
C GLN A 657 5.00 31.18 -11.09
N LEU A 658 3.74 31.20 -11.50
CA LEU A 658 3.33 31.05 -12.91
C LEU A 658 2.67 32.35 -13.40
N TYR A 659 3.07 32.86 -14.56
CA TYR A 659 2.39 33.99 -15.20
C TYR A 659 2.51 33.95 -16.72
N MET A 660 1.69 34.77 -17.38
CA MET A 660 1.72 34.92 -18.82
C MET A 660 2.95 35.72 -19.25
N SER A 661 3.77 35.16 -20.15
CA SER A 661 4.98 35.82 -20.65
C SER A 661 5.24 35.48 -22.11
N PHE A 662 5.53 36.50 -22.91
CA PHE A 662 5.89 36.36 -24.32
C PHE A 662 7.39 36.09 -24.55
N ASP A 663 8.19 36.02 -23.47
CA ASP A 663 9.58 35.57 -23.55
C ASP A 663 9.62 34.06 -23.85
N ALA A 664 9.97 33.74 -25.09
CA ALA A 664 9.98 32.38 -25.59
C ALA A 664 11.21 31.56 -25.16
N HIS A 665 12.27 32.18 -24.63
CA HIS A 665 13.57 31.51 -24.46
C HIS A 665 13.55 30.35 -23.44
N THR A 666 12.62 30.36 -22.48
CA THR A 666 12.43 29.25 -21.53
C THR A 666 11.27 28.31 -21.88
N THR A 667 10.52 28.56 -22.97
CA THR A 667 9.34 27.77 -23.36
C THR A 667 9.66 26.83 -24.51
N LEU A 668 10.01 25.59 -24.18
CA LEU A 668 10.37 24.55 -25.13
C LEU A 668 9.11 23.81 -25.58
N LYS A 669 8.76 23.95 -26.87
CA LYS A 669 7.59 23.30 -27.47
C LYS A 669 7.91 21.85 -27.82
N SER A 670 7.02 20.93 -27.46
CA SER A 670 7.08 19.54 -27.91
C SER A 670 6.75 19.38 -29.40
N ASN A 671 7.35 18.37 -30.02
CA ASN A 671 7.07 17.93 -31.39
C ASN A 671 6.02 16.82 -31.37
N VAL A 672 5.10 16.82 -32.33
CA VAL A 672 4.00 15.85 -32.42
C VAL A 672 4.12 15.04 -33.72
N ARG A 673 4.10 13.72 -33.59
CA ARG A 673 3.94 12.77 -34.71
C ARG A 673 2.61 12.03 -34.53
N VAL A 674 1.78 11.95 -35.57
CA VAL A 674 0.53 11.17 -35.55
C VAL A 674 0.53 10.19 -36.71
N TYR A 675 0.43 8.89 -36.39
CA TYR A 675 0.20 7.82 -37.35
C TYR A 675 -1.27 7.46 -37.38
N LEU A 676 -1.87 7.51 -38.58
CA LEU A 676 -3.28 7.21 -38.79
C LEU A 676 -3.55 5.75 -39.18
N HIS A 677 -2.54 5.02 -39.65
CA HIS A 677 -2.66 3.63 -40.12
C HIS A 677 -3.82 3.40 -41.11
N GLY A 678 -3.93 4.28 -42.11
CA GLY A 678 -5.00 4.25 -43.12
C GLY A 678 -6.38 4.70 -42.63
N ARG A 679 -6.52 5.21 -41.40
CA ARG A 679 -7.74 5.87 -40.92
C ARG A 679 -7.92 7.21 -41.64
N ASP A 680 -8.99 7.35 -42.42
CA ASP A 680 -9.46 8.68 -42.87
C ASP A 680 -10.01 9.47 -41.68
N LEU A 681 -9.21 10.42 -41.19
CA LEU A 681 -9.54 11.28 -40.05
C LEU A 681 -8.97 12.69 -40.28
N ASN A 682 -9.86 13.68 -40.31
CA ASN A 682 -9.47 15.08 -40.31
C ASN A 682 -8.72 15.44 -39.00
N ILE A 683 -7.62 16.18 -39.15
CA ILE A 683 -6.78 16.66 -38.03
C ILE A 683 -6.75 18.19 -38.06
N LYS A 684 -7.31 18.83 -37.03
CA LYS A 684 -7.13 20.27 -36.80
C LYS A 684 -5.74 20.53 -36.21
N LYS A 685 -4.78 20.81 -37.10
CA LYS A 685 -3.45 21.31 -36.70
C LYS A 685 -3.58 22.66 -35.99
N GLN A 686 -2.67 22.93 -35.06
CA GLN A 686 -2.51 24.24 -34.43
C GLN A 686 -1.10 24.75 -34.72
N GLU A 687 -0.98 26.04 -35.02
CA GLU A 687 0.30 26.72 -35.30
C GLU A 687 1.23 26.74 -34.07
N THR A 688 0.69 26.52 -32.87
CA THR A 688 1.44 26.42 -31.62
C THR A 688 2.48 25.29 -31.66
N PHE A 689 2.21 24.16 -32.34
CA PHE A 689 3.03 22.94 -32.27
C PHE A 689 3.43 22.42 -33.66
N SER A 690 4.61 21.79 -33.73
CA SER A 690 5.04 21.07 -34.95
C SER A 690 4.30 19.73 -35.03
N VAL A 691 3.40 19.58 -36.02
CA VAL A 691 2.56 18.36 -36.19
C VAL A 691 2.85 17.67 -37.53
N LYS A 692 3.61 16.57 -37.47
CA LYS A 692 3.84 15.67 -38.60
C LYS A 692 2.76 14.59 -38.65
N LEU A 693 2.08 14.50 -39.79
CA LEU A 693 1.12 13.44 -40.11
C LEU A 693 1.83 12.35 -40.90
N LEU A 694 1.52 11.09 -40.60
CA LEU A 694 2.10 9.90 -41.22
C LEU A 694 0.98 8.88 -41.46
N GLU A 695 0.88 8.35 -42.68
CA GLU A 695 -0.24 7.47 -43.05
C GLU A 695 -0.09 6.07 -42.47
N THR A 696 1.12 5.51 -42.45
CA THR A 696 1.52 4.23 -41.85
C THR A 696 2.99 4.29 -41.40
N SER A 697 3.39 3.39 -40.51
CA SER A 697 4.79 2.92 -40.41
C SER A 697 4.80 1.40 -40.42
N THR A 698 5.54 0.78 -41.33
CA THR A 698 5.95 -0.62 -41.20
C THR A 698 7.10 -0.77 -40.21
N ASP A 699 7.89 0.29 -40.06
CA ASP A 699 9.16 0.27 -39.37
C ASP A 699 8.95 0.59 -37.90
N ASP A 700 9.58 -0.21 -37.03
CA ASP A 700 9.59 0.01 -35.59
C ASP A 700 10.36 1.31 -35.25
N PHE A 701 9.92 1.98 -34.20
CA PHE A 701 10.50 3.25 -33.75
C PHE A 701 10.76 3.21 -32.24
N TYR A 702 11.56 4.14 -31.74
CA TYR A 702 11.81 4.26 -30.30
C TYR A 702 11.63 5.69 -29.78
N VAL A 703 11.55 5.82 -28.46
CA VAL A 703 11.89 7.06 -27.74
C VAL A 703 12.99 6.73 -26.72
N GLU A 704 13.83 7.71 -26.38
CA GLU A 704 14.99 7.46 -25.52
C GLU A 704 15.22 8.55 -24.47
N ASN A 705 16.02 8.20 -23.47
CA ASN A 705 16.67 9.12 -22.54
C ASN A 705 18.13 8.66 -22.31
N GLN A 706 18.86 9.34 -21.42
CA GLN A 706 20.26 8.98 -21.10
C GLN A 706 20.48 7.54 -20.57
N TYR A 707 19.43 6.83 -20.15
CA TYR A 707 19.50 5.49 -19.55
C TYR A 707 18.96 4.36 -20.42
N MET A 708 18.07 4.62 -21.37
CA MET A 708 17.48 3.58 -22.20
C MET A 708 16.84 4.09 -23.49
N GLN A 709 16.84 3.20 -24.49
CA GLN A 709 15.98 3.28 -25.67
C GLN A 709 14.81 2.31 -25.49
N VAL A 710 13.59 2.80 -25.69
CA VAL A 710 12.34 2.03 -25.53
C VAL A 710 11.70 1.90 -26.91
N TRP A 711 11.64 0.67 -27.42
CA TRP A 711 11.23 0.35 -28.79
C TRP A 711 9.76 -0.02 -28.88
N PHE A 712 9.11 0.40 -29.96
CA PHE A 712 7.68 0.26 -30.21
C PHE A 712 7.41 -0.26 -31.62
N SER A 713 6.36 -1.07 -31.71
CA SER A 713 5.79 -1.59 -32.94
C SER A 713 5.38 -0.46 -33.88
N GLY A 714 5.93 -0.41 -35.09
CA GLY A 714 5.53 0.59 -36.10
C GLY A 714 4.02 0.60 -36.37
N VAL A 715 3.43 -0.60 -36.43
CA VAL A 715 2.04 -0.86 -36.82
C VAL A 715 1.03 -0.70 -35.68
N THR A 716 1.44 -0.94 -34.42
CA THR A 716 0.52 -0.94 -33.26
C THR A 716 0.87 0.07 -32.17
N GLY A 717 2.08 0.63 -32.19
CA GLY A 717 2.62 1.52 -31.16
C GLY A 717 2.84 0.86 -29.78
N LEU A 718 2.66 -0.46 -29.67
CA LEU A 718 2.92 -1.22 -28.44
C LEU A 718 4.40 -1.55 -28.28
N LEU A 719 4.87 -1.73 -27.04
CA LEU A 719 6.26 -2.08 -26.71
C LEU A 719 6.76 -3.32 -27.47
N LYS A 720 7.99 -3.23 -27.99
CA LYS A 720 8.76 -4.32 -28.62
C LYS A 720 9.94 -4.76 -27.75
N GLY A 721 10.61 -3.83 -27.07
CA GLY A 721 11.75 -4.11 -26.20
C GLY A 721 12.37 -2.86 -25.58
N ILE A 722 13.40 -3.07 -24.75
CA ILE A 722 14.13 -2.02 -24.03
C ILE A 722 15.63 -2.33 -24.12
N LYS A 723 16.42 -1.33 -24.50
CA LYS A 723 17.88 -1.39 -24.48
C LYS A 723 18.42 -0.40 -23.46
N ARG A 724 19.13 -0.87 -22.42
CA ARG A 724 19.76 0.00 -21.41
C ARG A 724 21.03 0.64 -21.99
N SER A 725 21.34 1.84 -21.53
CA SER A 725 22.56 2.57 -21.88
C SER A 725 23.79 1.80 -21.39
N GLY A 726 24.78 1.62 -22.27
CA GLY A 726 25.97 0.80 -22.00
C GLY A 726 25.79 -0.71 -22.19
N GLU A 727 24.62 -1.20 -22.64
CA GLU A 727 24.42 -2.60 -23.03
C GLU A 727 24.46 -2.76 -24.55
N GLU A 728 25.02 -3.87 -25.05
CA GLU A 728 25.14 -4.13 -26.49
C GLU A 728 23.82 -4.58 -27.11
N GLN A 729 23.09 -5.44 -26.40
CA GLN A 729 21.85 -6.07 -26.87
C GLN A 729 20.60 -5.37 -26.28
N GLU A 730 19.49 -5.51 -26.99
CA GLU A 730 18.15 -5.10 -26.53
C GLU A 730 17.47 -6.28 -25.83
N GLN A 731 16.91 -6.07 -24.64
CA GLN A 731 16.02 -7.05 -24.01
C GLN A 731 14.66 -6.97 -24.72
N LYS A 732 14.20 -8.07 -25.33
CA LYS A 732 12.91 -8.10 -26.01
C LYS A 732 11.80 -8.10 -24.97
N ILE A 733 10.79 -7.26 -25.15
CA ILE A 733 9.65 -7.13 -24.25
C ILE A 733 8.42 -6.73 -25.09
N GLY A 734 7.80 -7.72 -25.73
CA GLY A 734 6.58 -7.51 -26.52
C GLY A 734 5.37 -7.29 -25.62
N MET A 735 4.63 -6.20 -25.83
CA MET A 735 3.34 -5.95 -25.19
C MET A 735 2.16 -6.34 -26.09
N GLU A 736 1.23 -7.13 -25.56
CA GLU A 736 0.01 -7.56 -26.24
C GLU A 736 -1.23 -7.34 -25.35
N PHE A 737 -2.38 -7.11 -25.99
CA PHE A 737 -3.69 -7.20 -25.31
C PHE A 737 -4.40 -8.51 -25.66
N LEU A 738 -5.15 -9.05 -24.70
CA LEU A 738 -5.73 -10.38 -24.76
C LEU A 738 -7.17 -10.37 -24.23
N ILE A 739 -7.95 -11.34 -24.69
CA ILE A 739 -9.35 -11.53 -24.32
C ILE A 739 -9.57 -13.00 -23.91
N TYR A 740 -9.95 -13.20 -22.65
CA TYR A 740 -10.63 -14.42 -22.20
C TYR A 740 -12.13 -14.30 -22.43
N GLY A 741 -12.79 -15.41 -22.78
CA GLY A 741 -14.24 -15.56 -22.61
C GLY A 741 -14.56 -16.22 -21.27
N THR A 742 -15.76 -16.79 -21.17
CA THR A 742 -16.15 -17.67 -20.06
C THR A 742 -16.88 -18.89 -20.59
N ARG A 743 -16.88 -19.98 -19.82
CA ARG A 743 -17.41 -21.29 -20.25
C ARG A 743 -18.89 -21.25 -20.65
N THR A 744 -19.26 -22.18 -21.53
CA THR A 744 -20.65 -22.43 -21.91
C THR A 744 -21.42 -23.28 -20.90
N SER A 745 -20.71 -23.99 -20.01
CA SER A 745 -21.20 -24.86 -18.92
C SER A 745 -22.14 -24.16 -17.92
N LYS A 746 -22.76 -24.92 -17.02
CA LYS A 746 -23.62 -24.37 -15.95
C LYS A 746 -22.86 -23.37 -15.07
N ASP A 747 -21.71 -23.77 -14.56
CA ASP A 747 -20.82 -22.93 -13.76
C ASP A 747 -19.89 -22.13 -14.70
N LYS A 748 -19.70 -20.83 -14.38
CA LYS A 748 -19.07 -19.79 -15.23
C LYS A 748 -18.36 -18.73 -14.38
N SER A 749 -17.57 -17.86 -15.01
CA SER A 749 -17.01 -16.67 -14.37
C SER A 749 -18.13 -15.77 -13.84
N GLY A 750 -17.93 -15.23 -12.64
CA GLY A 750 -18.76 -14.21 -12.00
C GLY A 750 -17.89 -13.25 -11.21
N ALA A 751 -18.41 -12.63 -10.14
CA ALA A 751 -17.64 -11.65 -9.37
C ALA A 751 -16.46 -12.27 -8.60
N TYR A 752 -16.59 -13.52 -8.14
CA TYR A 752 -15.57 -14.24 -7.38
C TYR A 752 -14.72 -15.13 -8.30
N LEU A 753 -15.38 -15.91 -9.16
CA LEU A 753 -14.72 -16.94 -9.97
C LEU A 753 -14.16 -16.40 -11.30
N PHE A 754 -13.02 -16.97 -11.70
CA PHE A 754 -12.51 -16.93 -13.06
C PHE A 754 -12.59 -18.34 -13.65
N LEU A 755 -13.48 -18.54 -14.63
CA LEU A 755 -13.65 -19.82 -15.35
C LEU A 755 -13.64 -19.54 -16.86
N PRO A 756 -12.45 -19.41 -17.46
CA PRO A 756 -12.31 -19.10 -18.88
C PRO A 756 -12.72 -20.25 -19.81
N ASP A 757 -12.98 -19.92 -21.07
CA ASP A 757 -13.31 -20.85 -22.15
C ASP A 757 -12.08 -21.52 -22.81
N GLY A 758 -10.87 -21.23 -22.32
CA GLY A 758 -9.59 -21.74 -22.79
C GLY A 758 -8.46 -20.73 -22.54
N ASP A 759 -7.36 -20.89 -23.28
CA ASP A 759 -6.27 -19.90 -23.33
C ASP A 759 -6.76 -18.55 -23.87
N ALA A 760 -6.09 -17.47 -23.46
CA ALA A 760 -6.40 -16.10 -23.90
C ALA A 760 -6.24 -15.96 -25.43
N LYS A 761 -7.21 -15.32 -26.08
CA LYS A 761 -7.18 -15.00 -27.51
C LYS A 761 -6.63 -13.59 -27.71
N LEU A 762 -5.86 -13.35 -28.76
CA LEU A 762 -5.31 -12.02 -29.05
C LEU A 762 -6.44 -11.00 -29.27
N TYR A 763 -6.34 -9.84 -28.62
CA TYR A 763 -7.28 -8.74 -28.83
C TYR A 763 -7.11 -8.19 -30.25
N THR A 764 -8.11 -8.44 -31.10
CA THR A 764 -8.17 -7.90 -32.46
C THR A 764 -9.11 -6.69 -32.48
N PRO A 765 -8.61 -5.44 -32.59
CA PRO A 765 -9.46 -4.27 -32.77
C PRO A 765 -10.12 -4.30 -34.17
N LYS A 766 -11.27 -3.64 -34.33
CA LYS A 766 -11.93 -3.50 -35.64
C LYS A 766 -11.13 -2.63 -36.61
N ASP A 767 -10.58 -1.55 -36.07
CA ASP A 767 -9.77 -0.57 -36.79
C ASP A 767 -8.32 -0.63 -36.30
N PRO A 768 -7.32 -0.31 -37.15
CA PRO A 768 -5.95 -0.10 -36.69
C PRO A 768 -5.86 1.13 -35.75
N PRO A 769 -4.91 1.14 -34.80
CA PRO A 769 -4.84 2.17 -33.77
C PRO A 769 -4.29 3.50 -34.31
N VAL A 770 -4.85 4.61 -33.82
CA VAL A 770 -4.21 5.93 -33.97
C VAL A 770 -3.08 6.03 -32.95
N VAL A 771 -1.85 6.18 -33.41
CA VAL A 771 -0.65 6.29 -32.56
C VAL A 771 -0.15 7.73 -32.57
N ARG A 772 -0.06 8.35 -31.40
CA ARG A 772 0.46 9.70 -31.20
C ARG A 772 1.78 9.63 -30.43
N ILE A 773 2.83 10.26 -30.96
CA ILE A 773 4.07 10.49 -30.23
C ILE A 773 4.17 11.98 -29.91
N ILE A 774 4.31 12.31 -28.63
CA ILE A 774 4.73 13.64 -28.16
C ILE A 774 6.20 13.50 -27.78
N ASP A 775 7.06 14.31 -28.40
CA ASP A 775 8.50 14.32 -28.16
C ASP A 775 8.92 15.65 -27.54
N GLY A 776 9.66 15.62 -26.44
CA GLY A 776 10.01 16.84 -25.71
C GLY A 776 11.14 16.67 -24.69
N PRO A 777 11.69 17.79 -24.19
CA PRO A 777 12.94 17.81 -23.45
C PRO A 777 12.91 17.09 -22.10
N PHE A 778 11.77 17.04 -21.41
CA PHE A 778 11.62 16.46 -20.06
C PHE A 778 10.93 15.11 -20.06
N PHE A 779 10.10 14.82 -21.06
CA PHE A 779 9.60 13.48 -21.34
C PHE A 779 9.15 13.37 -22.81
N SER A 780 9.27 12.15 -23.33
CA SER A 780 8.65 11.73 -24.58
C SER A 780 7.62 10.62 -24.29
N GLU A 781 6.51 10.63 -25.02
CA GLU A 781 5.33 9.80 -24.75
C GLU A 781 4.78 9.21 -26.06
N VAL A 782 4.43 7.92 -26.02
CA VAL A 782 3.70 7.21 -27.07
C VAL A 782 2.31 6.86 -26.53
N THR A 783 1.25 7.35 -27.18
CA THR A 783 -0.14 7.07 -26.83
C THR A 783 -0.88 6.45 -28.02
N CYS A 784 -1.37 5.22 -27.83
CA CYS A 784 -2.02 4.39 -28.84
C CYS A 784 -3.51 4.22 -28.51
N HIS A 785 -4.39 4.51 -29.47
CA HIS A 785 -5.84 4.43 -29.30
C HIS A 785 -6.43 3.23 -30.02
N PHE A 786 -6.80 2.19 -29.27
CA PHE A 786 -7.61 1.06 -29.72
C PHE A 786 -9.09 1.26 -29.32
N GLN A 787 -10.01 0.47 -29.88
CA GLN A 787 -11.46 0.61 -29.61
C GLN A 787 -11.83 0.54 -28.11
N HIS A 788 -11.15 -0.29 -27.30
CA HIS A 788 -11.47 -0.52 -25.88
C HIS A 788 -10.33 -0.18 -24.91
N VAL A 789 -9.17 0.22 -25.44
CA VAL A 789 -7.97 0.54 -24.64
C VAL A 789 -7.24 1.72 -25.26
N GLN A 790 -7.03 2.78 -24.49
CA GLN A 790 -5.97 3.75 -24.76
C GLN A 790 -4.74 3.34 -23.95
N GLN A 791 -3.65 3.02 -24.64
CA GLN A 791 -2.36 2.68 -24.03
C GLN A 791 -1.39 3.85 -24.17
N THR A 792 -1.00 4.44 -23.04
CA THR A 792 0.01 5.49 -22.97
C THR A 792 1.28 4.93 -22.32
N MET A 793 2.45 5.17 -22.90
CA MET A 793 3.76 4.79 -22.38
C MET A 793 4.68 6.01 -22.45
N ARG A 794 5.30 6.38 -21.32
CA ARG A 794 6.09 7.61 -21.19
C ARG A 794 7.47 7.32 -20.63
N VAL A 795 8.48 7.90 -21.26
CA VAL A 795 9.89 7.87 -20.83
C VAL A 795 10.25 9.28 -20.37
N TYR A 796 10.62 9.42 -19.10
CA TYR A 796 11.07 10.70 -18.54
C TYR A 796 12.55 10.90 -18.81
N ASN A 797 12.92 12.08 -19.30
CA ASN A 797 14.31 12.48 -19.49
C ASN A 797 14.83 13.07 -18.17
N LEU A 798 14.93 12.25 -17.12
CA LEU A 798 15.36 12.68 -15.79
C LEU A 798 16.28 11.65 -15.13
N PRO A 799 17.28 12.06 -14.34
CA PRO A 799 17.93 11.18 -13.37
C PRO A 799 16.95 10.74 -12.28
N GLY A 800 17.05 9.49 -11.85
CA GLY A 800 16.19 8.90 -10.82
C GLY A 800 15.25 7.81 -11.30
N ALA A 801 14.50 7.24 -10.35
CA ALA A 801 13.51 6.18 -10.60
C ALA A 801 12.50 6.54 -11.71
N ASP A 802 12.13 7.83 -11.83
CA ASP A 802 11.19 8.30 -12.85
C ASP A 802 11.69 8.09 -14.28
N GLY A 803 13.01 8.16 -14.53
CA GLY A 803 13.66 7.95 -15.83
C GLY A 803 14.40 6.62 -15.99
N LEU A 804 14.57 5.86 -14.91
CA LEU A 804 15.06 4.46 -14.93
C LEU A 804 13.93 3.43 -15.11
N SER A 805 12.68 3.88 -15.21
CA SER A 805 11.49 3.05 -15.44
C SER A 805 10.58 3.67 -16.49
N VAL A 806 9.80 2.83 -17.18
CA VAL A 806 8.77 3.29 -18.14
C VAL A 806 7.45 3.45 -17.40
N ASP A 807 6.84 4.65 -17.49
CA ASP A 807 5.49 4.91 -16.98
C ASP A 807 4.46 4.37 -17.98
N ILE A 808 3.47 3.64 -17.48
CA ILE A 808 2.51 2.90 -18.30
C ILE A 808 1.10 3.20 -17.78
N SER A 809 0.21 3.60 -18.67
CA SER A 809 -1.19 3.89 -18.36
C SER A 809 -2.11 3.22 -19.37
N SER A 810 -2.96 2.32 -18.90
CA SER A 810 -3.90 1.52 -19.71
C SER A 810 -5.32 1.93 -19.35
N LEU A 811 -5.90 2.87 -20.11
CA LEU A 811 -7.26 3.34 -19.93
C LEU A 811 -8.23 2.42 -20.69
N VAL A 812 -8.93 1.57 -19.93
CA VAL A 812 -9.80 0.50 -20.42
C VAL A 812 -11.27 0.90 -20.37
N ASP A 813 -12.01 0.57 -21.42
CA ASP A 813 -13.48 0.68 -21.49
C ASP A 813 -14.08 -0.52 -22.22
N ILE A 814 -14.47 -1.55 -21.46
CA ILE A 814 -15.13 -2.76 -21.99
C ILE A 814 -16.65 -2.74 -21.79
N ARG A 815 -17.29 -1.57 -21.62
CA ARG A 815 -18.74 -1.50 -21.30
C ARG A 815 -19.66 -2.07 -22.39
N ASP A 816 -19.19 -2.18 -23.64
CA ASP A 816 -19.89 -2.82 -24.75
C ASP A 816 -19.68 -4.36 -24.82
N HIS A 817 -18.71 -4.90 -24.08
CA HIS A 817 -18.38 -6.32 -24.11
C HIS A 817 -19.43 -7.19 -23.40
N VAL A 818 -19.46 -8.46 -23.79
CA VAL A 818 -20.35 -9.48 -23.24
C VAL A 818 -19.54 -10.73 -22.88
N ASN A 819 -19.48 -11.05 -21.58
CA ASN A 819 -18.79 -12.23 -21.06
C ASN A 819 -17.30 -12.31 -21.46
N LYS A 820 -16.59 -11.19 -21.29
CA LYS A 820 -15.16 -11.04 -21.62
C LYS A 820 -14.37 -10.49 -20.45
N GLU A 821 -13.11 -10.91 -20.39
CA GLU A 821 -12.12 -10.45 -19.42
C GLU A 821 -10.87 -10.04 -20.21
N ILE A 822 -10.45 -8.77 -20.10
CA ILE A 822 -9.37 -8.19 -20.92
C ILE A 822 -8.06 -8.15 -20.10
N ALA A 823 -6.97 -8.58 -20.71
CA ALA A 823 -5.66 -8.66 -20.07
C ALA A 823 -4.56 -8.00 -20.91
N MET A 824 -3.51 -7.55 -20.24
CA MET A 824 -2.24 -7.11 -20.83
C MET A 824 -1.20 -8.19 -20.57
N ARG A 825 -0.47 -8.59 -21.61
CA ARG A 825 0.68 -9.50 -21.49
C ARG A 825 1.95 -8.80 -21.91
N LEU A 826 3.00 -8.99 -21.13
CA LEU A 826 4.39 -8.73 -21.49
C LEU A 826 5.05 -10.07 -21.78
N SER A 827 5.78 -10.17 -22.89
CA SER A 827 6.55 -11.37 -23.27
C SER A 827 8.00 -10.98 -23.56
N SER A 828 8.94 -11.53 -22.80
CA SER A 828 10.38 -11.31 -22.96
C SER A 828 11.16 -12.60 -23.21
N ASP A 829 12.44 -12.44 -23.54
CA ASP A 829 13.43 -13.52 -23.67
C ASP A 829 14.09 -13.93 -22.34
N ILE A 830 13.58 -13.44 -21.20
CA ILE A 830 14.03 -13.82 -19.84
C ILE A 830 13.68 -15.30 -19.57
N GLN A 831 14.67 -16.08 -19.14
CA GLN A 831 14.56 -17.53 -18.94
C GLN A 831 14.02 -17.90 -17.54
N SER A 832 12.86 -17.36 -17.17
CA SER A 832 12.22 -17.58 -15.86
C SER A 832 11.63 -18.99 -15.66
N GLY A 833 11.55 -19.80 -16.72
CA GLY A 833 11.06 -21.17 -16.66
C GLY A 833 9.58 -21.25 -16.29
N ASP A 834 9.29 -21.85 -15.15
CA ASP A 834 7.95 -21.93 -14.55
C ASP A 834 7.82 -21.03 -13.30
N THR A 835 8.84 -20.25 -12.95
CA THR A 835 8.92 -19.51 -11.68
C THR A 835 8.72 -17.99 -11.88
N PHE A 836 7.92 -17.38 -11.01
CA PHE A 836 7.65 -15.95 -10.99
C PHE A 836 7.36 -15.46 -9.57
N PHE A 837 7.21 -14.15 -9.37
CA PHE A 837 7.13 -13.55 -8.04
C PHE A 837 5.98 -12.55 -7.99
N THR A 838 5.16 -12.58 -6.93
CA THR A 838 4.08 -11.61 -6.71
C THR A 838 4.11 -11.10 -5.27
N ASP A 839 3.71 -9.85 -5.04
CA ASP A 839 3.66 -9.31 -3.69
C ASP A 839 2.47 -9.81 -2.86
N LEU A 840 2.59 -9.67 -1.54
CA LEU A 840 1.54 -9.89 -0.56
C LEU A 840 1.28 -8.60 0.23
N ASN A 841 0.18 -7.95 -0.12
CA ASN A 841 -0.35 -6.73 0.50
C ASN A 841 0.61 -5.53 0.43
N GLY A 842 1.50 -5.46 -0.57
CA GLY A 842 2.54 -4.44 -0.68
C GLY A 842 3.68 -4.55 0.34
N PHE A 843 3.64 -5.57 1.22
CA PHE A 843 4.59 -5.72 2.33
C PHE A 843 5.80 -6.58 1.95
N GLN A 844 5.55 -7.78 1.44
CA GLN A 844 6.58 -8.79 1.13
C GLN A 844 6.33 -9.41 -0.25
N VAL A 845 7.28 -10.18 -0.77
CA VAL A 845 7.16 -10.90 -2.04
C VAL A 845 7.15 -12.41 -1.82
N GLN A 846 6.23 -13.10 -2.48
CA GLN A 846 6.07 -14.55 -2.42
C GLN A 846 6.40 -15.17 -3.78
N THR A 847 7.29 -16.15 -3.76
CA THR A 847 7.65 -16.97 -4.93
C THR A 847 6.48 -17.84 -5.36
N ARG A 848 6.17 -17.82 -6.65
CA ARG A 848 5.09 -18.53 -7.34
C ARG A 848 5.66 -19.49 -8.38
N LYS A 849 4.89 -20.52 -8.71
CA LYS A 849 5.25 -21.51 -9.72
C LYS A 849 4.04 -21.84 -10.58
N PHE A 850 4.24 -21.93 -11.90
CA PHE A 850 3.25 -22.43 -12.84
C PHE A 850 3.14 -23.96 -12.73
N PHE A 851 1.95 -24.43 -12.33
CA PHE A 851 1.65 -25.84 -12.19
C PHE A 851 0.77 -26.30 -13.35
N LYS A 852 1.37 -26.94 -14.36
CA LYS A 852 0.65 -27.57 -15.50
C LYS A 852 -0.39 -28.63 -15.09
N LYS A 853 -0.26 -29.19 -13.87
CA LYS A 853 -1.24 -30.12 -13.27
C LYS A 853 -2.51 -29.42 -12.75
N LEU A 854 -2.47 -28.11 -12.57
CA LEU A 854 -3.60 -27.27 -12.16
C LEU A 854 -4.21 -26.58 -13.40
N PRO A 855 -5.51 -26.26 -13.38
CA PRO A 855 -6.16 -25.53 -14.46
C PRO A 855 -5.65 -24.07 -14.54
N LEU A 856 -5.84 -23.43 -15.69
CA LEU A 856 -5.32 -22.08 -15.97
C LEU A 856 -5.66 -21.08 -14.85
N GLN A 857 -6.93 -21.03 -14.42
CA GLN A 857 -7.39 -20.08 -13.40
C GLN A 857 -6.76 -20.27 -12.01
N ALA A 858 -6.14 -21.42 -11.72
CA ALA A 858 -5.43 -21.69 -10.46
C ALA A 858 -4.05 -21.02 -10.40
N ASN A 859 -3.46 -20.77 -11.58
CA ASN A 859 -2.13 -20.19 -11.72
C ASN A 859 -2.14 -18.65 -11.68
N PHE A 860 -3.32 -18.04 -11.48
CA PHE A 860 -3.46 -16.61 -11.22
C PHE A 860 -3.37 -16.33 -9.73
N TYR A 861 -2.64 -15.26 -9.38
CA TYR A 861 -2.36 -14.81 -8.02
C TYR A 861 -2.69 -13.31 -7.89
N PRO A 862 -2.87 -12.79 -6.66
CA PRO A 862 -3.05 -11.36 -6.47
C PRO A 862 -1.75 -10.60 -6.75
N MET A 863 -1.89 -9.40 -7.29
CA MET A 863 -0.84 -8.39 -7.51
C MET A 863 -1.26 -7.06 -6.85
N PRO A 864 -1.13 -6.90 -5.51
CA PRO A 864 -1.50 -5.65 -4.83
C PRO A 864 -0.61 -4.43 -5.13
N ALA A 865 0.64 -4.63 -5.54
CA ALA A 865 1.64 -3.59 -5.78
C ALA A 865 2.70 -3.94 -6.85
N MET A 866 3.11 -5.20 -7.03
CA MET A 866 4.12 -5.63 -8.00
C MET A 866 4.14 -7.14 -8.31
N ALA A 867 4.63 -7.47 -9.50
CA ALA A 867 5.04 -8.81 -9.89
C ALA A 867 6.30 -8.77 -10.76
N TYR A 868 7.13 -9.82 -10.71
CA TYR A 868 8.34 -9.90 -11.53
C TYR A 868 8.68 -11.32 -11.99
N ILE A 869 9.45 -11.37 -13.08
CA ILE A 869 10.16 -12.53 -13.60
C ILE A 869 11.66 -12.23 -13.64
N GLN A 870 12.49 -13.26 -13.52
CA GLN A 870 13.95 -13.12 -13.53
C GLN A 870 14.63 -14.42 -13.96
N ASP A 871 15.85 -14.29 -14.48
CA ASP A 871 16.79 -15.39 -14.69
C ASP A 871 18.12 -15.10 -13.96
N GLU A 872 19.26 -15.54 -14.50
CA GLU A 872 20.58 -15.28 -13.93
C GLU A 872 21.14 -13.88 -14.30
N GLN A 873 20.63 -13.24 -15.36
CA GLN A 873 21.17 -12.00 -15.92
C GLN A 873 20.25 -10.80 -15.70
N SER A 874 18.92 -11.00 -15.77
CA SER A 874 17.93 -9.92 -15.76
C SER A 874 16.78 -10.18 -14.79
N ARG A 875 16.15 -9.09 -14.30
CA ARG A 875 14.83 -9.06 -13.67
C ARG A 875 13.96 -8.03 -14.39
N LEU A 876 12.75 -8.44 -14.75
CA LEU A 876 11.72 -7.54 -15.27
C LEU A 876 10.58 -7.42 -14.24
N THR A 877 10.45 -6.23 -13.66
CA THR A 877 9.48 -5.90 -12.62
C THR A 877 8.38 -5.00 -13.16
N LEU A 878 7.13 -5.43 -13.00
CA LEU A 878 5.94 -4.63 -13.25
C LEU A 878 5.35 -4.21 -11.90
N HIS A 879 5.41 -2.92 -11.58
CA HIS A 879 4.69 -2.32 -10.47
C HIS A 879 3.29 -1.88 -10.90
N THR A 880 2.32 -1.87 -9.99
CA THR A 880 0.93 -1.46 -10.23
C THR A 880 0.47 -0.43 -9.19
N ALA A 881 -0.40 0.50 -9.60
CA ALA A 881 -1.06 1.48 -8.73
C ALA A 881 -2.46 1.02 -8.24
N GLN A 882 -2.84 -0.23 -8.53
CA GLN A 882 -4.11 -0.83 -8.16
C GLN A 882 -3.95 -2.35 -8.04
N ALA A 883 -4.67 -2.98 -7.10
CA ALA A 883 -4.66 -4.44 -6.99
C ALA A 883 -5.31 -5.09 -8.22
N LEU A 884 -4.65 -6.08 -8.83
CA LEU A 884 -5.15 -6.84 -9.99
C LEU A 884 -4.79 -8.34 -9.86
N GLY A 885 -5.30 -9.18 -10.77
CA GLY A 885 -4.88 -10.58 -10.91
C GLY A 885 -3.74 -10.73 -11.93
N VAL A 886 -2.68 -11.46 -11.57
CA VAL A 886 -1.49 -11.71 -12.42
C VAL A 886 -1.15 -13.19 -12.55
N SER A 887 -0.50 -13.59 -13.65
CA SER A 887 0.13 -14.91 -13.80
C SER A 887 1.40 -14.84 -14.66
N SER A 888 2.24 -15.88 -14.58
CA SER A 888 3.24 -16.23 -15.60
C SER A 888 2.88 -17.61 -16.15
N LEU A 889 2.21 -17.64 -17.30
CA LEU A 889 1.72 -18.88 -17.91
C LEU A 889 2.78 -19.60 -18.77
N LYS A 890 3.89 -18.92 -19.08
CA LYS A 890 5.07 -19.41 -19.83
C LYS A 890 6.31 -18.64 -19.39
N SER A 891 7.49 -19.23 -19.53
CA SER A 891 8.78 -18.54 -19.32
C SER A 891 8.83 -17.21 -20.07
N GLY A 892 9.37 -16.18 -19.42
CA GLY A 892 9.49 -14.84 -20.00
C GLY A 892 8.18 -14.04 -20.01
N GLN A 893 7.04 -14.57 -19.55
CA GLN A 893 5.75 -13.87 -19.62
C GLN A 893 5.26 -13.35 -18.27
N LEU A 894 4.63 -12.17 -18.28
CA LEU A 894 3.75 -11.68 -17.21
C LEU A 894 2.43 -11.26 -17.85
N GLU A 895 1.30 -11.69 -17.27
CA GLU A 895 -0.04 -11.42 -17.78
C GLU A 895 -0.95 -10.91 -16.66
N VAL A 896 -1.55 -9.73 -16.84
CA VAL A 896 -2.38 -9.03 -15.84
C VAL A 896 -3.78 -8.78 -16.42
N ILE A 897 -4.83 -9.20 -15.70
CA ILE A 897 -6.22 -8.93 -16.11
C ILE A 897 -6.58 -7.49 -15.69
N LEU A 898 -6.97 -6.65 -16.65
CA LEU A 898 -7.19 -5.20 -16.47
C LEU A 898 -8.65 -4.81 -16.14
N ASP A 899 -9.64 -5.51 -16.71
CA ASP A 899 -11.07 -5.42 -16.33
C ASP A 899 -11.83 -6.68 -16.81
N ARG A 900 -13.01 -6.93 -16.25
CA ARG A 900 -13.83 -8.11 -16.52
C ARG A 900 -15.33 -7.82 -16.46
N ARG A 901 -16.08 -8.26 -17.48
CA ARG A 901 -17.50 -7.94 -17.69
C ARG A 901 -18.32 -9.20 -17.96
N LEU A 902 -19.21 -9.52 -17.04
CA LEU A 902 -19.78 -10.86 -16.88
C LEU A 902 -21.29 -10.79 -16.65
N MET A 903 -22.06 -11.53 -17.45
CA MET A 903 -23.51 -11.35 -17.53
C MET A 903 -24.32 -12.17 -16.51
N GLN A 904 -23.66 -13.12 -15.84
CA GLN A 904 -24.24 -14.09 -14.91
C GLN A 904 -23.59 -14.02 -13.52
N ASP A 905 -24.30 -14.54 -12.53
CA ASP A 905 -23.77 -14.87 -11.20
C ASP A 905 -22.96 -16.18 -11.25
N ASP A 906 -21.98 -16.35 -10.38
CA ASP A 906 -21.17 -17.58 -10.22
C ASP A 906 -21.68 -18.49 -9.09
N ASN A 907 -22.90 -18.26 -8.59
CA ASN A 907 -23.58 -19.04 -7.56
C ASN A 907 -22.90 -18.98 -6.18
N ARG A 908 -22.15 -17.90 -5.87
CA ARG A 908 -21.59 -17.65 -4.53
C ARG A 908 -22.41 -16.72 -3.63
N GLY A 909 -23.62 -16.36 -4.05
CA GLY A 909 -24.61 -15.69 -3.18
C GLY A 909 -24.75 -14.18 -3.37
N LEU A 910 -23.92 -13.58 -4.23
CA LEU A 910 -24.08 -12.21 -4.70
C LEU A 910 -25.44 -12.03 -5.42
N GLY A 911 -25.78 -12.95 -6.34
CA GLY A 911 -27.02 -12.92 -7.12
C GLY A 911 -27.03 -11.91 -8.27
N GLN A 912 -25.87 -11.56 -8.82
CA GLN A 912 -25.73 -10.78 -10.07
C GLN A 912 -24.36 -11.00 -10.73
N GLY A 913 -24.26 -10.73 -12.02
CA GLY A 913 -22.98 -10.59 -12.73
C GLY A 913 -22.44 -9.15 -12.70
N LEU A 914 -21.16 -8.98 -13.08
CA LEU A 914 -20.48 -7.69 -13.21
C LEU A 914 -20.91 -6.97 -14.50
N LYS A 915 -21.81 -5.99 -14.36
CA LYS A 915 -22.40 -5.21 -15.47
C LYS A 915 -22.18 -3.70 -15.34
N ASP A 916 -21.52 -3.29 -14.27
CA ASP A 916 -21.31 -1.93 -13.77
C ASP A 916 -19.84 -1.47 -13.97
N ASN A 917 -19.19 -1.97 -15.03
CA ASN A 917 -17.85 -1.56 -15.48
C ASN A 917 -17.79 -0.06 -15.77
N LYS A 918 -16.62 0.55 -15.52
CA LYS A 918 -16.35 1.99 -15.66
C LYS A 918 -15.08 2.20 -16.47
N ARG A 919 -14.93 3.37 -17.09
CA ARG A 919 -13.67 3.78 -17.75
C ARG A 919 -12.57 3.78 -16.69
N THR A 920 -11.68 2.79 -16.75
CA THR A 920 -10.71 2.51 -15.69
C THR A 920 -9.30 2.78 -16.19
N CYS A 921 -8.60 3.68 -15.52
CA CYS A 921 -7.20 4.00 -15.78
C CYS A 921 -6.31 3.09 -14.91
N ASN A 922 -5.79 2.00 -15.48
CA ASN A 922 -4.82 1.14 -14.79
C ASN A 922 -3.41 1.71 -14.98
N ARG A 923 -2.73 2.09 -13.90
CA ARG A 923 -1.36 2.63 -13.96
C ARG A 923 -0.32 1.61 -13.49
N PHE A 924 0.82 1.59 -14.17
CA PHE A 924 1.94 0.69 -13.90
C PHE A 924 3.28 1.41 -14.09
N ARG A 925 4.35 0.80 -13.56
CA ARG A 925 5.75 1.13 -13.88
C ARG A 925 6.48 -0.14 -14.28
N LEU A 926 7.14 -0.13 -15.43
CA LEU A 926 7.99 -1.23 -15.89
C LEU A 926 9.46 -0.89 -15.63
N LEU A 927 10.14 -1.78 -14.94
CA LEU A 927 11.53 -1.62 -14.50
C LEU A 927 12.34 -2.86 -14.91
N LEU A 928 13.41 -2.64 -15.68
CA LEU A 928 14.34 -3.68 -16.12
C LEU A 928 15.67 -3.52 -15.39
N GLU A 929 16.05 -4.53 -14.61
CA GLU A 929 17.23 -4.50 -13.72
C GLU A 929 18.18 -5.64 -14.08
N LYS A 930 19.48 -5.35 -14.16
CA LYS A 930 20.53 -6.35 -14.39
C LYS A 930 20.96 -6.99 -13.08
N ARG A 931 21.32 -8.27 -13.11
CA ARG A 931 21.84 -9.03 -11.97
C ARG A 931 23.37 -9.03 -11.92
N SER A 932 23.92 -9.03 -10.72
CA SER A 932 25.34 -9.24 -10.46
C SER A 932 25.70 -10.73 -10.60
N PRO A 933 26.73 -11.10 -11.39
CA PRO A 933 27.12 -12.50 -11.60
C PRO A 933 27.39 -13.28 -10.31
N GLY A 934 27.04 -14.57 -10.30
CA GLY A 934 27.26 -15.49 -9.18
C GLY A 934 26.14 -15.53 -8.12
N ASN A 935 25.24 -14.54 -8.09
CA ASN A 935 24.10 -14.54 -7.17
C ASN A 935 22.99 -15.49 -7.64
N LYS A 936 22.97 -16.70 -7.07
CA LYS A 936 21.90 -17.71 -7.31
C LYS A 936 20.52 -17.16 -6.95
N ILE A 937 19.50 -17.59 -7.69
CA ILE A 937 18.09 -17.34 -7.33
C ILE A 937 17.78 -18.10 -6.04
N GLN A 938 17.25 -17.39 -5.04
CA GLN A 938 16.84 -17.97 -3.75
C GLN A 938 15.32 -18.20 -3.70
N LEU A 939 14.87 -19.07 -2.79
CA LEU A 939 13.44 -19.36 -2.56
C LEU A 939 12.67 -18.15 -2.01
N VAL A 940 13.36 -17.25 -1.30
CA VAL A 940 12.87 -15.94 -0.87
C VAL A 940 13.57 -14.88 -1.73
N SER A 941 12.83 -13.88 -2.20
CA SER A 941 13.35 -12.87 -3.12
C SER A 941 12.80 -11.49 -2.77
N PHE A 942 13.62 -10.46 -2.84
CA PHE A 942 13.28 -9.10 -2.41
C PHE A 942 13.42 -8.08 -3.56
N PRO A 943 12.68 -6.96 -3.57
CA PRO A 943 12.91 -5.87 -4.51
C PRO A 943 14.28 -5.20 -4.27
N SER A 944 14.84 -4.53 -5.28
CA SER A 944 15.94 -3.59 -5.07
C SER A 944 15.44 -2.31 -4.37
N LEU A 945 16.36 -1.46 -3.88
CA LEU A 945 15.98 -0.11 -3.42
C LEU A 945 15.39 0.76 -4.56
N LEU A 946 15.85 0.58 -5.81
CA LEU A 946 15.30 1.25 -6.98
C LEU A 946 13.85 0.83 -7.24
N SER A 947 13.56 -0.47 -7.15
CA SER A 947 12.21 -1.03 -7.28
C SER A 947 11.30 -0.56 -6.13
N HIS A 948 11.79 -0.55 -4.88
CA HIS A 948 11.07 0.01 -3.73
C HIS A 948 10.72 1.49 -3.90
N ILE A 949 11.61 2.30 -4.49
CA ILE A 949 11.38 3.73 -4.73
C ILE A 949 10.47 3.95 -5.94
N THR A 950 10.62 3.17 -7.00
CA THR A 950 9.70 3.17 -8.17
C THR A 950 8.27 2.87 -7.73
N SER A 951 8.08 1.88 -6.84
CA SER A 951 6.77 1.56 -6.26
C SER A 951 6.16 2.70 -5.44
N MET A 952 6.99 3.42 -4.65
CA MET A 952 6.53 4.59 -3.89
C MET A 952 6.20 5.78 -4.79
N HIS A 953 7.01 6.04 -5.81
CA HIS A 953 6.78 7.13 -6.77
C HIS A 953 5.48 6.95 -7.58
N LEU A 954 5.09 5.70 -7.84
CA LEU A 954 3.84 5.33 -8.52
C LEU A 954 2.60 5.43 -7.62
N ASN A 955 2.71 5.05 -6.35
CA ASN A 955 1.56 5.01 -5.42
C ASN A 955 1.40 6.31 -4.61
N HIS A 956 2.42 7.16 -4.55
CA HIS A 956 2.39 8.47 -3.90
C HIS A 956 2.79 9.58 -4.89
N ASP A 957 1.85 9.99 -5.75
CA ASP A 957 2.02 11.12 -6.67
C ASP A 957 2.27 12.44 -5.91
N VAL A 958 3.03 13.36 -6.52
CA VAL A 958 3.17 14.73 -5.99
C VAL A 958 1.84 15.48 -6.10
N LEU A 959 1.45 16.20 -5.04
CA LEU A 959 0.15 16.89 -4.98
C LEU A 959 0.33 18.40 -5.23
N VAL A 960 -0.52 18.97 -6.09
CA VAL A 960 -0.37 20.34 -6.60
C VAL A 960 -1.53 21.22 -6.14
N MET A 961 -1.19 22.38 -5.57
CA MET A 961 -2.10 23.27 -4.86
C MET A 961 -1.93 24.73 -5.33
N PRO A 962 -2.63 25.17 -6.39
CA PRO A 962 -2.61 26.57 -6.82
C PRO A 962 -3.36 27.48 -5.83
N VAL A 963 -2.83 28.69 -5.58
CA VAL A 963 -3.54 29.73 -4.79
C VAL A 963 -4.82 30.15 -5.48
N ASN A 964 -5.94 30.27 -4.76
CA ASN A 964 -7.25 30.58 -5.36
C ASN A 964 -7.39 32.04 -5.83
N ASN A 965 -6.83 33.02 -5.10
CA ASN A 965 -6.99 34.44 -5.41
C ASN A 965 -6.29 34.81 -6.74
N GLU A 966 -7.06 35.18 -7.77
CA GLU A 966 -6.57 35.58 -9.10
C GLU A 966 -5.97 37.00 -9.14
N LYS A 967 -6.26 37.85 -8.13
CA LYS A 967 -5.92 39.29 -8.14
C LYS A 967 -4.66 39.65 -7.34
N GLY A 968 -3.97 38.65 -6.77
CA GLY A 968 -2.83 38.86 -5.88
C GLY A 968 -3.22 39.42 -4.51
N GLY A 969 -2.22 39.71 -3.66
CA GLY A 969 -2.43 40.30 -2.33
C GLY A 969 -2.75 39.32 -1.20
N GLY A 970 -2.11 38.14 -1.19
CA GLY A 970 -2.11 37.23 -0.03
C GLY A 970 -1.00 37.55 1.00
N PRO A 971 -0.92 36.79 2.11
CA PRO A 971 0.26 36.80 2.97
C PRO A 971 1.51 36.32 2.19
N ALA A 972 2.70 36.72 2.63
CA ALA A 972 3.95 36.18 2.09
C ALA A 972 4.04 34.68 2.39
N LEU A 973 4.41 33.89 1.37
CA LEU A 973 4.58 32.45 1.48
C LEU A 973 6.08 32.09 1.41
N ARG A 974 6.45 30.96 2.00
CA ARG A 974 7.80 30.39 2.02
C ARG A 974 7.73 28.87 1.96
N SER A 975 8.62 28.23 1.21
CA SER A 975 8.71 26.77 1.13
C SER A 975 8.98 26.16 2.51
N PHE A 976 8.33 25.03 2.78
CA PHE A 976 8.43 24.32 4.07
C PHE A 976 9.15 22.98 3.88
N THR A 977 10.24 22.80 4.62
CA THR A 977 11.03 21.57 4.65
C THR A 977 10.93 21.00 6.07
N PRO A 978 10.16 19.92 6.31
CA PRO A 978 9.92 19.38 7.65
C PRO A 978 11.03 18.48 8.18
N LEU A 979 11.94 18.00 7.33
CA LEU A 979 13.00 17.08 7.70
C LEU A 979 14.37 17.73 7.49
N SER A 980 15.23 17.64 8.51
CA SER A 980 16.61 18.16 8.44
C SER A 980 17.53 17.35 7.51
N ALA A 981 17.17 16.08 7.25
CA ALA A 981 17.80 15.20 6.28
C ALA A 981 16.78 14.22 5.67
N THR A 982 17.08 13.66 4.50
CA THR A 982 16.34 12.52 3.94
C THR A 982 16.52 11.29 4.83
N LEU A 983 15.50 10.43 4.90
CA LEU A 983 15.65 9.14 5.59
C LEU A 983 16.58 8.19 4.80
N PRO A 984 17.16 7.16 5.45
CA PRO A 984 17.80 6.06 4.74
C PRO A 984 16.83 5.41 3.74
N CYS A 985 17.32 4.96 2.58
CA CYS A 985 16.49 4.39 1.51
C CYS A 985 15.72 3.12 1.94
N ASP A 986 16.24 2.38 2.92
CA ASP A 986 15.61 1.20 3.48
C ASP A 986 14.56 1.52 4.56
N ILE A 987 14.42 2.78 5.01
CA ILE A 987 13.43 3.18 6.04
C ILE A 987 12.33 4.07 5.43
N HIS A 988 11.09 3.60 5.53
CA HIS A 988 9.90 4.28 5.05
C HIS A 988 9.00 4.70 6.22
N ILE A 989 8.50 5.95 6.20
CA ILE A 989 7.46 6.41 7.12
C ILE A 989 6.12 5.91 6.58
N LEU A 990 5.59 4.82 7.14
CA LEU A 990 4.23 4.37 6.80
C LEU A 990 3.21 5.44 7.17
N ASN A 991 3.37 6.07 8.34
CA ASN A 991 2.51 7.18 8.77
C ASN A 991 3.16 8.05 9.86
N LEU A 992 2.77 9.32 9.92
CA LEU A 992 2.93 10.21 11.08
C LEU A 992 1.55 10.82 11.35
N ARG A 993 0.87 10.37 12.42
CA ARG A 993 -0.54 10.70 12.67
C ARG A 993 -0.84 11.13 14.10
N THR A 994 -1.42 12.31 14.27
CA THR A 994 -2.00 12.76 15.55
C THR A 994 -3.00 11.73 16.07
N LEU A 995 -2.95 11.46 17.37
CA LEU A 995 -3.84 10.54 18.06
C LEU A 995 -5.08 11.26 18.59
N GLN A 996 -6.13 10.50 18.86
CA GLN A 996 -7.38 11.03 19.39
C GLN A 996 -7.23 11.42 20.87
N ALA A 997 -7.93 12.48 21.28
CA ALA A 997 -8.14 12.81 22.69
C ALA A 997 -9.15 11.84 23.34
N GLU A 998 -9.55 12.10 24.58
CA GLU A 998 -10.61 11.34 25.26
C GLU A 998 -11.99 11.63 24.62
N ASP A 999 -12.22 12.86 24.13
CA ASP A 999 -13.40 13.25 23.36
C ASP A 999 -13.30 12.81 21.88
N ASP A 1000 -14.38 12.27 21.30
CA ASP A 1000 -14.39 11.88 19.88
C ASP A 1000 -14.33 13.10 18.94
N GLY A 1001 -13.58 12.95 17.84
CA GLY A 1001 -13.34 14.02 16.88
C GLY A 1001 -12.32 15.09 17.30
N ILE A 1002 -11.70 15.02 18.50
CA ILE A 1002 -10.70 15.99 18.98
C ILE A 1002 -9.26 15.43 18.87
N PRO A 1003 -8.27 16.21 18.37
CA PRO A 1003 -6.86 15.81 18.32
C PRO A 1003 -6.16 15.95 19.68
N SER A 1004 -5.51 14.88 20.14
CA SER A 1004 -4.64 14.90 21.34
C SER A 1004 -3.31 15.62 21.10
N LEU A 1005 -2.49 15.72 22.16
CA LEU A 1005 -1.09 16.17 22.10
C LEU A 1005 -0.12 15.12 21.52
N ASP A 1006 -0.53 13.85 21.43
CA ASP A 1006 0.34 12.74 21.03
C ASP A 1006 0.22 12.44 19.54
N THR A 1007 1.33 12.01 18.94
CA THR A 1007 1.43 11.67 17.51
C THR A 1007 2.09 10.30 17.37
N ALA A 1008 1.51 9.37 16.62
CA ALA A 1008 2.17 8.11 16.31
C ALA A 1008 3.03 8.22 15.06
N LEU A 1009 4.30 7.84 15.19
CA LEU A 1009 5.21 7.58 14.08
C LEU A 1009 5.23 6.07 13.82
N ILE A 1010 4.94 5.66 12.59
CA ILE A 1010 4.98 4.27 12.14
C ILE A 1010 6.04 4.15 11.05
N LEU A 1011 7.06 3.34 11.30
CA LEU A 1011 8.18 3.09 10.39
C LEU A 1011 8.15 1.66 9.87
N HIS A 1012 8.53 1.45 8.62
CA HIS A 1012 8.85 0.13 8.05
C HIS A 1012 10.29 0.17 7.54
N ARG A 1013 11.14 -0.75 8.03
CA ARG A 1013 12.44 -1.01 7.43
C ARG A 1013 12.31 -2.11 6.38
N LYS A 1014 12.47 -1.77 5.12
CA LYS A 1014 12.30 -2.67 3.97
C LYS A 1014 13.48 -3.63 3.84
N GLY A 1015 13.21 -4.92 3.65
CA GLY A 1015 14.19 -5.86 3.11
C GLY A 1015 14.40 -5.63 1.61
N PHE A 1016 15.64 -5.71 1.14
CA PHE A 1016 15.99 -5.43 -0.25
C PHE A 1016 17.14 -6.32 -0.76
N ASP A 1017 17.21 -6.47 -2.07
CA ASP A 1017 18.16 -7.34 -2.79
C ASP A 1017 19.35 -6.55 -3.36
N CYS A 1018 20.57 -6.82 -2.86
CA CYS A 1018 21.82 -6.27 -3.41
C CYS A 1018 22.37 -7.07 -4.61
N GLY A 1019 21.70 -8.15 -5.02
CA GLY A 1019 22.06 -8.94 -6.19
C GLY A 1019 21.76 -8.26 -7.53
N LEU A 1020 21.16 -7.07 -7.51
CA LEU A 1020 20.85 -6.25 -8.69
C LEU A 1020 21.81 -5.06 -8.83
N GLU A 1021 22.09 -4.68 -10.08
CA GLU A 1021 23.01 -3.60 -10.44
C GLU A 1021 22.42 -2.22 -10.10
N ALA A 1022 23.07 -1.52 -9.17
CA ALA A 1022 22.72 -0.17 -8.75
C ALA A 1022 23.83 0.83 -9.07
N LYS A 1023 23.99 1.13 -10.37
CA LYS A 1023 24.93 2.15 -10.88
C LYS A 1023 24.15 3.33 -11.45
N ASN A 1024 24.75 4.52 -11.38
CA ASN A 1024 24.25 5.75 -12.02
C ASN A 1024 22.76 6.05 -11.72
N LEU A 1025 22.30 5.75 -10.50
CA LEU A 1025 20.87 5.81 -10.16
C LEU A 1025 20.25 7.22 -10.27
N GLY A 1026 21.06 8.28 -10.24
CA GLY A 1026 20.58 9.66 -10.40
C GLY A 1026 19.89 10.27 -9.17
N PHE A 1027 19.91 9.57 -8.03
CA PHE A 1027 19.47 10.07 -6.73
C PHE A 1027 20.42 9.61 -5.62
N ASN A 1028 20.43 10.34 -4.50
CA ASN A 1028 21.20 9.94 -3.32
C ASN A 1028 20.46 8.83 -2.59
N CYS A 1029 21.17 7.75 -2.26
CA CYS A 1029 20.59 6.60 -1.59
C CYS A 1029 21.61 5.97 -0.65
N THR A 1030 21.29 5.97 0.64
CA THR A 1030 22.14 5.41 1.69
C THR A 1030 21.35 4.49 2.61
N THR A 1031 22.03 3.53 3.24
CA THR A 1031 21.46 2.70 4.33
C THR A 1031 22.24 2.94 5.63
N SER A 1032 21.58 2.74 6.76
CA SER A 1032 22.10 3.13 8.09
C SER A 1032 22.31 1.97 9.06
N GLN A 1033 22.33 0.72 8.58
CA GLN A 1033 22.17 -0.47 9.43
C GLN A 1033 20.88 -0.42 10.27
N GLY A 1034 19.82 0.18 9.71
CA GLY A 1034 18.52 0.32 10.37
C GLY A 1034 18.46 1.35 11.49
N LYS A 1035 19.47 2.20 11.62
CA LYS A 1035 19.53 3.24 12.65
C LYS A 1035 18.88 4.54 12.17
N LEU A 1036 18.08 5.18 13.03
CA LEU A 1036 17.48 6.48 12.74
C LEU A 1036 17.51 7.36 14.00
N SER A 1037 18.24 8.47 13.97
CA SER A 1037 18.10 9.52 14.98
C SER A 1037 16.80 10.28 14.74
N LEU A 1038 15.94 10.38 15.75
CA LEU A 1038 14.83 11.34 15.75
C LEU A 1038 15.26 12.71 16.30
N GLY A 1039 16.39 12.76 17.01
CA GLY A 1039 16.96 13.99 17.55
C GLY A 1039 17.30 14.97 16.44
N GLY A 1040 16.61 16.12 16.42
CA GLY A 1040 16.73 17.14 15.37
C GLY A 1040 16.20 16.73 13.99
N LEU A 1041 15.51 15.58 13.85
CA LEU A 1041 15.00 15.11 12.56
C LEU A 1041 13.90 16.02 12.01
N PHE A 1042 12.96 16.43 12.86
CA PHE A 1042 11.86 17.31 12.47
C PHE A 1042 12.27 18.78 12.61
N THR A 1043 12.28 19.51 11.49
CA THR A 1043 12.77 20.89 11.42
C THR A 1043 11.88 21.84 12.22
N GLY A 1044 12.31 22.17 13.44
CA GLY A 1044 11.58 23.09 14.32
C GLY A 1044 10.48 22.44 15.15
N LEU A 1045 10.54 21.13 15.40
CA LEU A 1045 9.79 20.40 16.44
C LEU A 1045 10.75 19.45 17.17
N GLU A 1046 10.80 19.50 18.50
CA GLU A 1046 11.66 18.62 19.30
C GLU A 1046 10.85 17.45 19.87
N VAL A 1047 11.43 16.24 19.98
CA VAL A 1047 10.74 15.04 20.49
C VAL A 1047 10.93 14.96 22.00
N GLY A 1048 10.01 15.57 22.75
CA GLY A 1048 10.09 15.65 24.22
C GLY A 1048 9.75 14.33 24.94
N LEU A 1049 8.92 13.46 24.35
CA LEU A 1049 8.65 12.11 24.86
C LEU A 1049 8.57 11.11 23.70
N MET A 1050 9.06 9.89 23.94
CA MET A 1050 8.90 8.73 23.05
C MET A 1050 8.55 7.48 23.86
N GLN A 1051 7.68 6.62 23.30
CA GLN A 1051 7.30 5.32 23.84
C GLN A 1051 7.12 4.31 22.70
N SER A 1052 7.67 3.10 22.82
CA SER A 1052 7.46 2.02 21.83
C SER A 1052 6.13 1.31 22.09
N MET A 1053 5.36 1.07 21.02
CA MET A 1053 3.97 0.59 21.06
C MET A 1053 3.74 -0.55 20.06
N SER A 1054 2.72 -1.38 20.31
CA SER A 1054 2.16 -2.29 19.29
C SER A 1054 1.69 -1.52 18.06
N LEU A 1055 1.57 -2.18 16.90
CA LEU A 1055 1.13 -1.52 15.65
C LEU A 1055 -0.21 -0.76 15.81
N THR A 1056 -1.12 -1.33 16.58
CA THR A 1056 -2.46 -0.79 16.93
C THR A 1056 -2.46 0.29 18.00
N LEU A 1057 -1.30 0.65 18.58
CA LEU A 1057 -1.14 1.57 19.71
C LEU A 1057 -1.85 1.16 21.03
N MET A 1058 -2.45 -0.03 21.09
CA MET A 1058 -3.18 -0.53 22.26
C MET A 1058 -2.27 -1.00 23.40
N TYR A 1059 -1.03 -1.45 23.09
CA TYR A 1059 -0.09 -1.98 24.08
C TYR A 1059 1.22 -1.19 24.08
N SER A 1060 1.70 -0.85 25.27
CA SER A 1060 3.07 -0.35 25.49
C SER A 1060 4.06 -1.51 25.45
N LEU A 1061 5.09 -1.43 24.59
CA LEU A 1061 6.15 -2.45 24.50
C LEU A 1061 7.38 -2.10 25.35
N ALA A 1062 7.61 -0.81 25.62
CA ALA A 1062 8.68 -0.31 26.48
C ALA A 1062 8.20 0.88 27.32
N PRO A 1063 8.79 1.14 28.50
CA PRO A 1063 8.54 2.37 29.26
C PRO A 1063 8.99 3.61 28.48
N HIS A 1064 8.54 4.79 28.90
CA HIS A 1064 8.89 6.07 28.28
C HIS A 1064 10.41 6.32 28.28
N SER A 1065 10.93 6.77 27.14
CA SER A 1065 12.31 7.24 27.03
C SER A 1065 12.35 8.77 26.97
N ASN A 1066 12.84 9.41 28.03
CA ASN A 1066 13.03 10.86 28.11
C ASN A 1066 14.42 11.28 27.58
N SER A 1067 14.91 10.61 26.52
CA SER A 1067 16.16 11.00 25.86
C SER A 1067 15.87 12.12 24.88
N SER A 1068 16.67 13.19 24.90
CA SER A 1068 16.54 14.32 23.96
C SER A 1068 16.94 13.98 22.53
N ASN A 1069 17.77 12.95 22.34
CA ASN A 1069 18.20 12.45 21.02
C ASN A 1069 18.00 10.92 20.94
N PRO A 1070 16.75 10.43 20.84
CA PRO A 1070 16.51 9.00 20.74
C PRO A 1070 16.94 8.50 19.34
N THR A 1071 17.85 7.52 19.34
CA THR A 1071 18.23 6.76 18.15
C THR A 1071 17.47 5.44 18.14
N LEU A 1072 16.66 5.23 17.10
CA LEU A 1072 15.99 3.97 16.82
C LEU A 1072 16.94 2.98 16.16
N SER A 1073 16.64 1.69 16.30
CA SER A 1073 17.25 0.59 15.57
C SER A 1073 16.14 -0.35 15.11
N MET A 1074 16.19 -0.79 13.85
CA MET A 1074 15.20 -1.66 13.23
C MET A 1074 15.85 -2.75 12.38
N ASP A 1075 15.32 -3.96 12.44
CA ASP A 1075 15.76 -5.08 11.59
C ASP A 1075 15.03 -5.06 10.23
N PRO A 1076 15.59 -5.65 9.15
CA PRO A 1076 14.94 -5.62 7.84
C PRO A 1076 13.63 -6.43 7.83
N MET A 1077 12.65 -5.92 7.10
CA MET A 1077 11.22 -6.31 7.09
C MET A 1077 10.40 -5.90 8.33
N GLU A 1078 11.00 -5.29 9.36
CA GLU A 1078 10.26 -4.91 10.57
C GLU A 1078 9.48 -3.60 10.46
N ILE A 1079 8.32 -3.58 11.10
CA ILE A 1079 7.43 -2.43 11.25
C ILE A 1079 7.38 -2.07 12.73
N SER A 1080 7.75 -0.83 13.07
CA SER A 1080 7.80 -0.34 14.44
C SER A 1080 6.94 0.91 14.62
N THR A 1081 6.17 0.94 15.71
CA THR A 1081 5.28 2.05 16.06
C THR A 1081 5.76 2.73 17.34
N TYR A 1082 5.81 4.07 17.31
CA TYR A 1082 6.24 4.90 18.42
C TYR A 1082 5.18 5.97 18.70
N ARG A 1083 4.76 6.11 19.96
CA ARG A 1083 4.00 7.28 20.42
C ARG A 1083 5.00 8.38 20.76
N LEU A 1084 4.88 9.52 20.09
CA LEU A 1084 5.69 10.72 20.27
C LEU A 1084 4.87 11.85 20.90
N ARG A 1085 5.52 12.71 21.68
CA ARG A 1085 5.02 14.06 22.00
C ARG A 1085 6.05 15.09 21.59
N PHE A 1086 5.63 16.11 20.87
CA PHE A 1086 6.49 17.21 20.45
C PHE A 1086 6.52 18.36 21.48
N SER A 1087 7.58 19.16 21.43
CA SER A 1087 7.83 20.38 22.21
C SER A 1087 8.37 21.52 21.33
#